data_AF-A0AAD9G1G3-F1
#
_entry.id   AF-A0AAD9G1G3-F1
#
_cell.length_a   1.000
_cell.length_b   1.000
_cell.length_c   1.000
_cell.angle_alpha   90.00
_cell.angle_beta   90.00
_cell.angle_gamma   90.00
#
_symmetry.space_group_name_H-M   'P 1'
#
loop_
_entity.id
_entity.type
_entity.pdbx_description
1 polymer ?
#
loop_
_entity_poly.entity_id
_entity_poly.type
_entity_poly.pdbx_seq_one_letter_code
_entity_poly.pdbx_strand_id
1 'polypeptide(L)'
;MVLALRIVSNVVRGRSNVDAAHIESLITRFLLPSPNMSLTDAIQFNSLELLDWIWDASCTSVDARSPTWTLTNYLRSDPHYYRWQFAEAMKVAVQRADLQVVKWLFAHFSWCVVPIAAVELAAAKGDLDILKFLRVETATVMDLNIHRDKQAPTHGEGDIGVEWYSNNSTIRCALGKGHIDIAWWLYEGAPYNNSKTLNEIAKYYLRIGDIEKADSALPNREKMFQLVVVCSNPQAIEAGMDRGYYTQREERAAGRALRVLAREGRVDLLQRMVELYPGPPLHAYYWGEEWSSAVEEACRSGKLFALQFLMNHPNGRRICENVRRVSDLICFAGRNGDLEMMEFIYGQILAARALRIALRKSPKVDMRYAVATGGHVNVLEWYVERFPATVQHSAERIISTASRYGQLDILRKLHYLDVLSRLQTCSSSSNINEKTDMWWPLGCNAMDVAAAHGRLDVLKWLHVHRDEKCSTNAMDLAAANGYLEIVQWLHGSREEGCTTKAMDGAVGNGHVHVADWLYRNRSEGCTTDAIDQAAQRGHLDAIKWLYVNELTGGTAEALTNAITRGHWPVANWLHAHFPGLVPVGLDFSTSDVSINFEILLFLHFHFPSELTPHVVRQATIIFSSIYCGTVSDAIVVQWLKENYPDQQPRDRERG
;
A
#
# COMPACT_ATOMS: atom_id res chain seq x y z
N MET A 1 17.85 -7.01 -22.04
CA MET A 1 17.84 -6.38 -23.39
C MET A 1 19.24 -6.02 -23.88
N VAL A 2 20.01 -5.16 -23.19
CA VAL A 2 21.40 -4.78 -23.59
C VAL A 2 22.37 -5.97 -23.68
N LEU A 3 22.27 -6.95 -22.77
CA LEU A 3 23.08 -8.18 -22.84
C LEU A 3 22.67 -9.07 -24.04
N ALA A 4 21.38 -9.13 -24.36
CA ALA A 4 20.85 -9.88 -25.50
C ALA A 4 21.28 -9.24 -26.83
N LEU A 5 21.31 -7.90 -26.91
CA LEU A 5 21.84 -7.13 -28.04
C LEU A 5 23.32 -7.43 -28.33
N ARG A 6 24.16 -7.56 -27.28
CA ARG A 6 25.58 -7.93 -27.43
C ARG A 6 25.80 -9.39 -27.87
N ILE A 7 24.98 -10.31 -27.37
CA ILE A 7 25.09 -11.75 -27.71
C ILE A 7 24.69 -11.97 -29.18
N VAL A 8 23.60 -11.39 -29.64
CA VAL A 8 23.15 -11.54 -31.04
C VAL A 8 24.11 -10.86 -32.02
N SER A 9 24.65 -9.68 -31.70
CA SER A 9 25.68 -9.01 -32.51
C SER A 9 26.93 -9.88 -32.71
N ASN A 10 27.36 -10.61 -31.67
CA ASN A 10 28.49 -11.53 -31.75
C ASN A 10 28.17 -12.82 -32.53
N VAL A 11 26.93 -13.33 -32.45
CA VAL A 11 26.51 -14.52 -33.19
C VAL A 11 26.36 -14.24 -34.69
N VAL A 12 25.85 -13.06 -35.06
CA VAL A 12 25.67 -12.65 -36.47
C VAL A 12 27.01 -12.35 -37.15
N ARG A 13 27.99 -11.78 -36.44
CA ARG A 13 29.36 -11.55 -36.98
C ARG A 13 30.12 -12.84 -37.33
N GLY A 14 29.68 -14.00 -36.84
CA GLY A 14 30.39 -15.28 -37.02
C GLY A 14 29.94 -16.14 -38.20
N ARG A 15 28.89 -15.76 -38.96
CA ARG A 15 28.33 -16.64 -40.01
C ARG A 15 28.02 -15.85 -41.29
N SER A 16 28.89 -15.97 -42.29
CA SER A 16 28.87 -15.21 -43.55
C SER A 16 27.94 -15.76 -44.65
N ASN A 17 26.96 -16.63 -44.34
CA ASN A 17 26.24 -17.34 -45.41
C ASN A 17 24.84 -17.87 -45.01
N VAL A 18 23.98 -17.05 -44.40
CA VAL A 18 22.57 -17.45 -44.19
C VAL A 18 21.63 -16.39 -44.75
N ASP A 19 20.63 -16.87 -45.49
CA ASP A 19 19.60 -16.09 -46.19
C ASP A 19 18.97 -15.05 -45.26
N ALA A 20 19.26 -13.78 -45.50
CA ALA A 20 19.19 -12.73 -44.49
C ALA A 20 17.76 -12.28 -44.16
N ALA A 21 16.76 -12.49 -45.02
CA ALA A 21 15.44 -11.91 -44.84
C ALA A 21 14.65 -12.48 -43.64
N HIS A 22 14.74 -13.80 -43.40
CA HIS A 22 14.01 -14.45 -42.29
C HIS A 22 14.72 -14.24 -40.95
N ILE A 23 16.06 -14.20 -40.99
CA ILE A 23 16.90 -13.93 -39.82
C ILE A 23 16.83 -12.45 -39.44
N GLU A 24 16.80 -11.52 -40.39
CA GLU A 24 16.63 -10.10 -40.13
C GLU A 24 15.25 -9.79 -39.55
N SER A 25 14.18 -10.46 -40.00
CA SER A 25 12.84 -10.41 -39.40
C SER A 25 12.80 -10.99 -37.97
N LEU A 26 13.48 -12.12 -37.74
CA LEU A 26 13.60 -12.72 -36.41
C LEU A 26 14.46 -11.86 -35.46
N ILE A 27 15.55 -11.29 -35.97
CA ILE A 27 16.45 -10.38 -35.24
C ILE A 27 15.74 -9.08 -34.93
N THR A 28 14.99 -8.49 -35.86
CA THR A 28 14.17 -7.30 -35.56
C THR A 28 13.08 -7.64 -34.54
N ARG A 29 12.44 -8.80 -34.64
CA ARG A 29 11.43 -9.25 -33.66
C ARG A 29 11.99 -9.60 -32.27
N PHE A 30 13.29 -9.94 -32.16
CA PHE A 30 13.97 -10.27 -30.89
C PHE A 30 14.80 -9.12 -30.30
N LEU A 31 15.31 -8.21 -31.14
CA LEU A 31 16.17 -7.09 -30.73
C LEU A 31 15.39 -5.78 -30.63
N LEU A 32 14.27 -5.64 -31.35
CA LEU A 32 13.41 -4.46 -31.24
C LEU A 32 12.42 -4.61 -30.08
N PRO A 33 12.05 -3.49 -29.45
CA PRO A 33 10.97 -3.45 -28.48
C PRO A 33 9.68 -3.97 -29.10
N SER A 34 8.84 -4.63 -28.29
CA SER A 34 7.52 -5.07 -28.75
C SER A 34 6.75 -3.85 -29.32
N PRO A 35 6.09 -3.94 -30.49
CA PRO A 35 5.23 -2.86 -31.01
C PRO A 35 4.02 -2.56 -30.10
N ASN A 36 3.83 -3.40 -29.08
CA ASN A 36 2.84 -3.25 -28.03
C ASN A 36 3.43 -2.67 -26.74
N MET A 37 4.69 -2.23 -26.72
CA MET A 37 5.23 -1.55 -25.53
C MET A 37 4.61 -0.15 -25.44
N SER A 38 3.95 0.15 -24.32
CA SER A 38 3.45 1.51 -24.05
C SER A 38 4.65 2.46 -23.89
N LEU A 39 4.46 3.75 -24.21
CA LEU A 39 5.51 4.75 -24.01
C LEU A 39 5.89 4.85 -22.51
N THR A 40 4.91 4.65 -21.63
CA THR A 40 5.07 4.61 -20.18
C THR A 40 5.99 3.48 -19.71
N ASP A 41 5.87 2.28 -20.30
CA ASP A 41 6.76 1.16 -19.98
C ASP A 41 8.16 1.39 -20.55
N ALA A 42 8.24 1.96 -21.76
CA ALA A 42 9.50 2.28 -22.41
C ALA A 42 10.37 3.25 -21.61
N ILE A 43 9.76 4.27 -20.99
CA ILE A 43 10.44 5.24 -20.12
C ILE A 43 11.15 4.55 -18.94
N GLN A 44 10.68 3.38 -18.48
CA GLN A 44 11.32 2.67 -17.38
C GLN A 44 12.73 2.18 -17.71
N PHE A 45 13.04 1.99 -19.01
CA PHE A 45 14.33 1.50 -19.50
C PHE A 45 15.41 2.59 -19.67
N ASN A 46 15.06 3.87 -19.44
CA ASN A 46 15.99 5.00 -19.51
C ASN A 46 16.78 5.12 -20.83
N SER A 47 16.09 4.93 -21.96
CA SER A 47 16.69 5.02 -23.29
C SER A 47 15.87 5.94 -24.16
N LEU A 48 16.43 7.09 -24.56
CA LEU A 48 15.75 7.98 -25.51
C LEU A 48 15.65 7.35 -26.91
N GLU A 49 16.67 6.58 -27.32
CA GLU A 49 16.64 5.83 -28.58
C GLU A 49 15.45 4.86 -28.67
N LEU A 50 15.06 4.29 -27.53
CA LEU A 50 13.87 3.44 -27.43
C LEU A 50 12.59 4.25 -27.66
N LEU A 51 12.52 5.47 -27.12
CA LEU A 51 11.35 6.35 -27.29
C LEU A 51 11.27 6.86 -28.74
N ASP A 52 12.40 7.28 -29.33
CA ASP A 52 12.50 7.68 -30.73
C ASP A 52 12.02 6.53 -31.64
N TRP A 53 12.44 5.30 -31.36
CA TRP A 53 12.01 4.14 -32.14
C TRP A 53 10.50 3.89 -32.04
N ILE A 54 9.92 3.92 -30.84
CA ILE A 54 8.46 3.76 -30.66
C ILE A 54 7.71 4.87 -31.38
N TRP A 55 8.23 6.10 -31.31
CA TRP A 55 7.65 7.25 -31.97
C TRP A 55 7.68 7.10 -33.50
N ASP A 56 8.82 6.75 -34.07
CA ASP A 56 9.01 6.58 -35.51
C ASP A 56 8.19 5.40 -36.06
N ALA A 57 8.07 4.32 -35.29
CA ALA A 57 7.27 3.14 -35.64
C ALA A 57 5.75 3.38 -35.56
N SER A 58 5.31 4.43 -34.84
CA SER A 58 3.88 4.68 -34.65
C SER A 58 3.23 5.29 -35.90
N CYS A 59 1.98 4.93 -36.21
CA CYS A 59 1.33 5.51 -37.39
C CYS A 59 0.72 6.89 -37.10
N THR A 60 0.76 7.80 -38.08
CA THR A 60 0.31 9.20 -37.93
C THR A 60 -1.14 9.45 -38.31
N SER A 61 -1.81 8.48 -38.94
CA SER A 61 -3.21 8.59 -39.33
C SER A 61 -3.93 7.26 -39.19
N VAL A 62 -5.26 7.31 -39.06
CA VAL A 62 -6.11 6.13 -38.95
C VAL A 62 -5.99 5.25 -40.21
N ASP A 63 -5.87 5.86 -41.39
CA ASP A 63 -5.72 5.16 -42.67
C ASP A 63 -4.38 4.42 -42.79
N ALA A 64 -3.35 4.86 -42.06
CA ALA A 64 -2.02 4.25 -42.05
C ALA A 64 -1.88 3.11 -41.01
N ARG A 65 -2.95 2.77 -40.28
CA ARG A 65 -2.92 1.68 -39.29
C ARG A 65 -2.71 0.33 -39.96
N SER A 66 -1.84 -0.48 -39.37
CA SER A 66 -1.71 -1.89 -39.75
C SER A 66 -2.97 -2.68 -39.33
N PRO A 67 -3.30 -3.80 -40.01
CA PRO A 67 -4.46 -4.62 -39.65
C PRO A 67 -4.26 -5.41 -38.34
N THR A 68 -3.09 -5.33 -37.71
CA THR A 68 -2.78 -5.97 -36.44
C THR A 68 -2.96 -5.00 -35.27
N TRP A 69 -3.55 -5.44 -34.17
CA TRP A 69 -3.67 -4.61 -32.98
C TRP A 69 -2.30 -4.36 -32.34
N THR A 70 -1.91 -3.08 -32.30
CA THR A 70 -0.67 -2.63 -31.63
C THR A 70 -0.85 -1.25 -31.03
N LEU A 71 -0.17 -0.93 -29.93
CA LEU A 71 -0.26 0.41 -29.33
C LEU A 71 0.38 1.49 -30.23
N THR A 72 1.42 1.13 -30.97
CA THR A 72 2.05 1.99 -31.99
C THR A 72 1.07 2.39 -33.10
N ASN A 73 0.07 1.56 -33.43
CA ASN A 73 -1.00 1.97 -34.33
C ASN A 73 -1.89 3.08 -33.77
N TYR A 74 -1.97 3.29 -32.46
CA TYR A 74 -2.85 4.29 -31.87
C TYR A 74 -2.11 5.54 -31.42
N LEU A 75 -0.82 5.42 -31.04
CA LEU A 75 -0.06 6.49 -30.39
C LEU A 75 -0.17 7.86 -31.08
N ARG A 76 0.03 7.95 -32.40
CA ARG A 76 -0.04 9.22 -33.16
C ARG A 76 -1.25 9.32 -34.10
N SER A 77 -2.12 8.31 -34.13
CA SER A 77 -3.27 8.28 -35.02
C SER A 77 -4.61 8.51 -34.30
N ASP A 78 -4.68 8.21 -33.00
CA ASP A 78 -5.84 8.45 -32.14
C ASP A 78 -5.59 9.69 -31.26
N PRO A 79 -6.31 10.80 -31.47
CA PRO A 79 -6.06 12.04 -30.72
C PRO A 79 -6.24 11.92 -29.21
N HIS A 80 -7.16 11.05 -28.76
CA HIS A 80 -7.42 10.84 -27.34
C HIS A 80 -6.31 10.00 -26.74
N TYR A 81 -5.93 8.88 -27.37
CA TYR A 81 -4.84 8.05 -26.87
C TYR A 81 -3.51 8.79 -26.87
N TYR A 82 -3.25 9.62 -27.89
CA TYR A 82 -2.10 10.51 -27.95
C TYR A 82 -2.00 11.42 -26.70
N ARG A 83 -3.09 12.12 -26.35
CA ARG A 83 -3.12 13.00 -25.17
C ARG A 83 -3.06 12.24 -23.86
N TRP A 84 -3.73 11.09 -23.78
CA TRP A 84 -3.73 10.23 -22.61
C TRP A 84 -2.34 9.66 -22.34
N GLN A 85 -1.67 9.15 -23.37
CA GLN A 85 -0.33 8.59 -23.27
C GLN A 85 0.69 9.65 -22.87
N PHE A 86 0.56 10.88 -23.37
CA PHE A 86 1.37 12.00 -22.90
C PHE A 86 1.21 12.25 -21.39
N ALA A 87 -0.04 12.32 -20.91
CA ALA A 87 -0.34 12.59 -19.51
C ALA A 87 0.24 11.50 -18.59
N GLU A 88 0.10 10.22 -18.95
CA GLU A 88 0.67 9.11 -18.18
C GLU A 88 2.21 9.04 -18.29
N ALA A 89 2.77 9.25 -19.50
CA ALA A 89 4.23 9.30 -19.70
C ALA A 89 4.88 10.42 -18.88
N MET A 90 4.22 11.58 -18.79
CA MET A 90 4.67 12.71 -17.98
C MET A 90 4.74 12.35 -16.50
N LYS A 91 3.71 11.67 -15.96
CA LYS A 91 3.72 11.18 -14.57
C LYS A 91 4.91 10.25 -14.32
N VAL A 92 5.17 9.30 -15.23
CA VAL A 92 6.29 8.34 -15.09
C VAL A 92 7.66 9.03 -15.20
N ALA A 93 7.82 9.96 -16.14
CA ALA A 93 9.06 10.72 -16.31
C ALA A 93 9.40 11.53 -15.05
N VAL A 94 8.41 12.23 -14.48
CA VAL A 94 8.55 12.96 -13.22
C VAL A 94 8.79 12.01 -12.04
N GLN A 95 8.09 10.87 -11.98
CA GLN A 95 8.33 9.84 -10.96
C GLN A 95 9.80 9.38 -10.94
N ARG A 96 10.48 9.43 -12.08
CA ARG A 96 11.90 9.09 -12.22
C ARG A 96 12.86 10.26 -12.04
N ALA A 97 12.36 11.49 -11.89
CA ALA A 97 13.17 12.73 -11.89
C ALA A 97 13.99 12.90 -13.19
N ASP A 98 13.45 12.43 -14.32
CA ASP A 98 14.18 12.43 -15.60
C ASP A 98 13.79 13.65 -16.45
N LEU A 99 14.55 14.73 -16.29
CA LEU A 99 14.34 15.96 -17.07
C LEU A 99 14.58 15.75 -18.58
N GLN A 100 15.39 14.78 -18.99
CA GLN A 100 15.66 14.54 -20.41
C GLN A 100 14.44 13.92 -21.09
N VAL A 101 13.79 12.97 -20.43
CA VAL A 101 12.52 12.41 -20.92
C VAL A 101 11.42 13.47 -20.91
N VAL A 102 11.34 14.34 -19.89
CA VAL A 102 10.38 15.45 -19.89
C VAL A 102 10.60 16.37 -21.10
N LYS A 103 11.84 16.77 -21.38
CA LYS A 103 12.17 17.57 -22.56
C LYS A 103 11.83 16.85 -23.86
N TRP A 104 12.11 15.55 -23.93
CA TRP A 104 11.75 14.72 -25.07
C TRP A 104 10.24 14.72 -25.32
N LEU A 105 9.42 14.58 -24.27
CA LEU A 105 7.96 14.65 -24.38
C LEU A 105 7.49 16.01 -24.92
N PHE A 106 8.08 17.12 -24.45
CA PHE A 106 7.74 18.45 -24.96
C PHE A 106 8.18 18.69 -26.41
N ALA A 107 9.24 18.03 -26.87
CA ALA A 107 9.71 18.16 -28.25
C ALA A 107 8.85 17.37 -29.26
N HIS A 108 8.22 16.28 -28.81
CA HIS A 108 7.48 15.37 -29.69
C HIS A 108 5.97 15.57 -29.64
N PHE A 109 5.43 15.93 -28.46
CA PHE A 109 4.00 16.14 -28.28
C PHE A 109 3.59 17.60 -28.47
N SER A 110 2.34 17.81 -28.83
CA SER A 110 1.72 19.13 -29.09
C SER A 110 0.24 19.06 -28.73
N TRP A 111 -0.38 20.17 -28.31
CA TRP A 111 -1.81 20.19 -27.92
C TRP A 111 -2.16 19.22 -26.78
N CYS A 112 -1.21 19.01 -25.86
CA CYS A 112 -1.36 18.18 -24.68
C CYS A 112 -1.39 19.03 -23.40
N VAL A 113 -1.85 18.42 -22.30
CA VAL A 113 -1.88 19.07 -20.99
C VAL A 113 -1.09 18.22 -20.00
N VAL A 114 -0.15 18.83 -19.31
CA VAL A 114 0.54 18.21 -18.18
C VAL A 114 -0.43 18.15 -17.01
N PRO A 115 -0.79 16.94 -16.54
CA PRO A 115 -1.75 16.79 -15.45
C PRO A 115 -1.19 17.33 -14.15
N ILE A 116 -2.05 17.94 -13.32
CA ILE A 116 -1.65 18.46 -12.00
C ILE A 116 -0.95 17.40 -11.13
N ALA A 117 -1.36 16.13 -11.25
CA ALA A 117 -0.74 15.02 -10.55
C ALA A 117 0.77 14.88 -10.84
N ALA A 118 1.23 15.20 -12.05
CA ALA A 118 2.65 15.21 -12.39
C ALA A 118 3.37 16.39 -11.73
N VAL A 119 2.75 17.57 -11.69
CA VAL A 119 3.31 18.75 -11.00
C VAL A 119 3.40 18.52 -9.48
N GLU A 120 2.35 17.98 -8.88
CA GLU A 120 2.29 17.58 -7.47
C GLU A 120 3.39 16.56 -7.13
N LEU A 121 3.63 15.61 -8.02
CA LEU A 121 4.67 14.61 -7.87
C LEU A 121 6.07 15.22 -7.93
N ALA A 122 6.35 16.11 -8.89
CA ALA A 122 7.63 16.82 -8.97
C ALA A 122 7.89 17.61 -7.68
N ALA A 123 6.87 18.30 -7.19
CA ALA A 123 6.93 19.06 -5.94
C ALA A 123 7.15 18.17 -4.72
N ALA A 124 6.50 17.00 -4.66
CA ALA A 124 6.70 16.01 -3.60
C ALA A 124 8.11 15.40 -3.60
N LYS A 125 8.77 15.30 -4.77
CA LYS A 125 10.12 14.71 -4.88
C LYS A 125 11.25 15.70 -4.64
N GLY A 126 10.97 16.99 -4.69
CA GLY A 126 12.02 18.00 -4.57
C GLY A 126 12.62 18.44 -5.90
N ASP A 127 12.01 18.07 -7.05
CA ASP A 127 12.60 18.24 -8.37
C ASP A 127 12.37 19.66 -8.92
N LEU A 128 13.07 20.64 -8.33
CA LEU A 128 12.93 22.06 -8.68
C LEU A 128 13.29 22.36 -10.15
N ASP A 129 14.22 21.60 -10.75
CA ASP A 129 14.62 21.81 -12.15
C ASP A 129 13.50 21.46 -13.13
N ILE A 130 12.76 20.38 -12.87
CA ILE A 130 11.57 20.01 -13.66
C ILE A 130 10.49 21.07 -13.47
N LEU A 131 10.23 21.52 -12.24
CA LEU A 131 9.24 22.57 -11.99
C LEU A 131 9.60 23.89 -12.68
N LYS A 132 10.87 24.30 -12.63
CA LYS A 132 11.35 25.49 -13.36
C LYS A 132 11.17 25.33 -14.86
N PHE A 133 11.53 24.17 -15.40
CA PHE A 133 11.34 23.87 -16.83
C PHE A 133 9.87 23.98 -17.22
N LEU A 134 8.97 23.26 -16.53
CA LEU A 134 7.53 23.33 -16.76
C LEU A 134 7.02 24.78 -16.68
N ARG A 135 7.56 25.60 -15.78
CA ARG A 135 7.11 26.98 -15.62
C ARG A 135 7.54 27.87 -16.79
N VAL A 136 8.76 27.72 -17.27
CA VAL A 136 9.26 28.45 -18.45
C VAL A 136 8.41 28.14 -19.68
N GLU A 137 8.14 26.85 -19.91
CA GLU A 137 7.31 26.39 -21.04
C GLU A 137 5.83 26.81 -20.91
N THR A 138 5.37 27.22 -19.72
CA THR A 138 3.99 27.69 -19.51
C THR A 138 3.80 29.20 -19.53
N ALA A 139 4.89 29.97 -19.37
CA ALA A 139 4.83 31.43 -19.36
C ALA A 139 4.40 32.01 -20.73
N THR A 140 4.45 31.20 -21.78
CA THR A 140 3.95 31.48 -23.13
C THR A 140 2.43 31.31 -23.28
N VAL A 141 1.75 30.62 -22.34
CA VAL A 141 0.35 30.15 -22.48
C VAL A 141 -0.62 30.80 -21.48
N MET A 142 -0.26 31.94 -20.85
CA MET A 142 -1.16 32.65 -19.93
C MET A 142 -2.41 33.18 -20.68
N ASP A 143 -3.48 32.38 -20.78
CA ASP A 143 -4.88 32.85 -20.63
C ASP A 143 -6.01 31.79 -20.69
N LEU A 144 -5.77 30.49 -20.49
CA LEU A 144 -6.89 29.53 -20.48
C LEU A 144 -7.29 29.14 -19.05
N ASN A 145 -8.11 30.01 -18.45
CA ASN A 145 -9.17 29.57 -17.55
C ASN A 145 -10.02 28.54 -18.31
N ILE A 146 -9.73 27.25 -18.14
CA ILE A 146 -10.61 26.17 -18.63
C ILE A 146 -11.84 26.12 -17.72
N HIS A 147 -12.67 27.15 -17.80
CA HIS A 147 -14.09 27.03 -17.53
C HIS A 147 -14.74 26.57 -18.82
N ARG A 148 -15.22 25.32 -18.79
CA ARG A 148 -16.40 24.83 -19.51
C ARG A 148 -16.89 25.75 -20.63
N ASP A 149 -16.29 25.69 -21.81
CA ASP A 149 -17.09 25.94 -23.01
C ASP A 149 -16.54 25.28 -24.27
N LYS A 150 -17.50 24.88 -25.09
CA LYS A 150 -17.36 24.07 -26.29
C LYS A 150 -16.79 24.93 -27.42
N GLN A 151 -15.50 24.77 -27.72
CA GLN A 151 -14.91 24.78 -29.07
C GLN A 151 -13.39 24.89 -28.94
N ALA A 152 -12.68 23.98 -29.61
CA ALA A 152 -11.22 24.06 -29.72
C ALA A 152 -10.83 25.40 -30.40
N PRO A 153 -9.91 26.19 -29.82
CA PRO A 153 -9.47 27.42 -30.45
C PRO A 153 -8.68 27.11 -31.72
N THR A 154 -8.98 27.86 -32.78
CA THR A 154 -8.31 27.79 -34.08
C THR A 154 -7.22 28.87 -34.17
N HIS A 155 -5.98 28.40 -34.30
CA HIS A 155 -4.72 29.04 -34.75
C HIS A 155 -3.82 29.83 -33.78
N GLY A 156 -2.64 29.23 -33.61
CA GLY A 156 -1.38 29.62 -32.96
C GLY A 156 -0.70 28.29 -32.55
N GLU A 157 0.56 28.03 -32.91
CA GLU A 157 1.25 26.73 -32.69
C GLU A 157 0.95 26.14 -31.29
N GLY A 158 0.28 24.98 -31.21
CA GLY A 158 0.94 23.74 -30.82
C GLY A 158 1.21 23.53 -29.32
N ASP A 159 1.13 24.56 -28.47
CA ASP A 159 1.76 24.53 -27.14
C ASP A 159 1.10 23.58 -26.12
N ILE A 160 1.94 23.04 -25.22
CA ILE A 160 1.54 22.16 -24.12
C ILE A 160 1.14 23.00 -22.90
N GLY A 161 -0.08 22.83 -22.41
CA GLY A 161 -0.54 23.48 -21.17
C GLY A 161 -0.08 22.73 -19.90
N VAL A 162 0.04 23.42 -18.76
CA VAL A 162 0.33 22.78 -17.46
C VAL A 162 -0.69 23.21 -16.42
N GLU A 163 -1.29 22.24 -15.73
CA GLU A 163 -2.23 22.48 -14.64
C GLU A 163 -1.49 22.73 -13.31
N TRP A 164 -1.21 24.00 -13.02
CA TRP A 164 -0.47 24.37 -11.81
C TRP A 164 -1.30 24.36 -10.52
N TYR A 165 -2.59 24.71 -10.59
CA TYR A 165 -3.38 25.08 -9.41
C TYR A 165 -4.80 24.53 -9.47
N SER A 166 -5.11 23.54 -8.62
CA SER A 166 -6.51 23.17 -8.34
C SER A 166 -6.95 23.59 -6.95
N ASN A 167 -6.13 23.43 -5.90
CA ASN A 167 -6.52 23.72 -4.49
C ASN A 167 -5.34 23.76 -3.49
N ASN A 168 -4.22 24.44 -3.79
CA ASN A 168 -2.97 24.41 -2.97
C ASN A 168 -2.41 22.98 -2.73
N SER A 169 -2.89 21.99 -3.48
CA SER A 169 -2.51 20.59 -3.35
C SER A 169 -1.01 20.39 -3.62
N THR A 170 -0.48 21.00 -4.69
CA THR A 170 0.96 21.00 -5.05
C THR A 170 1.85 21.44 -3.89
N ILE A 171 1.49 22.52 -3.21
CA ILE A 171 2.25 23.04 -2.07
C ILE A 171 2.15 22.09 -0.87
N ARG A 172 0.96 21.51 -0.62
CA ARG A 172 0.80 20.49 0.44
C ARG A 172 1.63 19.24 0.17
N CYS A 173 1.77 18.84 -1.10
CA CYS A 173 2.61 17.73 -1.52
C CYS A 173 4.10 18.00 -1.24
N ALA A 174 4.61 19.19 -1.61
CA ALA A 174 5.98 19.63 -1.29
C ALA A 174 6.25 19.67 0.23
N LEU A 175 5.38 20.35 0.98
CA LEU A 175 5.48 20.47 2.44
C LEU A 175 5.38 19.12 3.14
N GLY A 176 4.53 18.21 2.64
CA GLY A 176 4.39 16.85 3.18
C GLY A 176 5.67 16.01 3.09
N LYS A 177 6.59 16.37 2.20
CA LYS A 177 7.89 15.69 2.00
C LYS A 177 9.09 16.52 2.49
N GLY A 178 8.86 17.73 3.00
CA GLY A 178 9.88 18.58 3.59
C GLY A 178 10.50 19.62 2.66
N HIS A 179 10.00 19.77 1.44
CA HIS A 179 10.52 20.71 0.43
C HIS A 179 9.92 22.11 0.61
N ILE A 180 10.34 22.80 1.67
CA ILE A 180 9.87 24.14 2.04
C ILE A 180 10.29 25.22 1.05
N ASP A 181 11.46 25.08 0.45
CA ASP A 181 12.01 25.93 -0.61
C ASP A 181 11.10 25.91 -1.85
N ILE A 182 10.65 24.72 -2.26
CA ILE A 182 9.69 24.56 -3.36
C ILE A 182 8.34 25.16 -2.99
N ALA A 183 7.88 24.98 -1.75
CA ALA A 183 6.62 25.57 -1.29
C ALA A 183 6.66 27.12 -1.35
N TRP A 184 7.77 27.73 -0.95
CA TRP A 184 7.97 29.18 -1.09
C TRP A 184 8.09 29.61 -2.55
N TRP A 185 8.87 28.90 -3.36
CA TRP A 185 9.00 29.17 -4.79
C TRP A 185 7.66 29.10 -5.53
N LEU A 186 6.81 28.12 -5.19
CA LEU A 186 5.44 27.98 -5.70
C LEU A 186 4.53 29.11 -5.21
N TYR A 187 4.69 29.55 -3.96
CA TYR A 187 3.93 30.67 -3.39
C TYR A 187 4.29 32.00 -4.06
N GLU A 188 5.58 32.33 -4.14
CA GLU A 188 6.09 33.53 -4.83
C GLU A 188 5.72 33.53 -6.31
N GLY A 189 5.59 32.34 -6.90
CA GLY A 189 5.26 32.17 -8.30
C GLY A 189 3.77 32.18 -8.64
N ALA A 190 2.88 32.13 -7.66
CA ALA A 190 1.45 32.01 -7.90
C ALA A 190 0.82 33.36 -8.30
N PRO A 191 -0.10 33.37 -9.28
CA PRO A 191 -0.79 34.61 -9.68
C PRO A 191 -1.67 35.19 -8.56
N TYR A 192 -2.02 34.39 -7.55
CA TYR A 192 -2.77 34.82 -6.37
C TYR A 192 -2.12 34.34 -5.07
N ASN A 193 -1.54 35.27 -4.32
CA ASN A 193 -1.06 35.05 -2.96
C ASN A 193 -2.25 34.73 -2.04
N ASN A 194 -2.56 33.44 -1.89
CA ASN A 194 -3.72 32.99 -1.11
C ASN A 194 -3.35 32.85 0.37
N SER A 195 -4.12 33.48 1.26
CA SER A 195 -3.98 33.29 2.71
C SER A 195 -4.06 31.81 3.16
N LYS A 196 -4.75 30.96 2.39
CA LYS A 196 -4.77 29.51 2.62
C LYS A 196 -3.39 28.85 2.43
N THR A 197 -2.55 29.37 1.55
CA THR A 197 -1.20 28.85 1.28
C THR A 197 -0.27 29.13 2.44
N LEU A 198 -0.28 30.36 2.95
CA LEU A 198 0.47 30.75 4.15
C LEU A 198 0.06 29.92 5.36
N ASN A 199 -1.22 29.58 5.51
CA ASN A 199 -1.68 28.66 6.56
C ASN A 199 -1.03 27.27 6.45
N GLU A 200 -0.86 26.72 5.25
CA GLU A 200 -0.22 25.41 5.06
C GLU A 200 1.29 25.46 5.35
N ILE A 201 1.96 26.54 4.94
CA ILE A 201 3.37 26.80 5.25
C ILE A 201 3.57 26.95 6.77
N ALA A 202 2.72 27.72 7.45
CA ALA A 202 2.76 27.86 8.90
C ALA A 202 2.50 26.53 9.62
N LYS A 203 1.53 25.71 9.15
CA LYS A 203 1.29 24.36 9.68
C LYS A 203 2.53 23.47 9.56
N TYR A 204 3.28 23.56 8.45
CA TYR A 204 4.52 22.82 8.28
C TYR A 204 5.57 23.25 9.31
N TYR A 205 5.79 24.56 9.49
CA TYR A 205 6.72 25.06 10.49
C TYR A 205 6.36 24.63 11.92
N LEU A 206 5.06 24.64 12.26
CA LEU A 206 4.57 24.11 13.54
C LEU A 206 4.81 22.60 13.71
N ARG A 207 4.75 21.80 12.62
CA ARG A 207 5.07 20.37 12.69
C ARG A 207 6.54 20.10 12.98
N ILE A 208 7.45 20.90 12.42
CA ILE A 208 8.89 20.76 12.67
C ILE A 208 9.34 21.44 13.98
N GLY A 209 8.46 22.23 14.62
CA GLY A 209 8.71 22.88 15.90
C GLY A 209 9.26 24.32 15.80
N ASP A 210 9.34 24.88 14.60
CA ASP A 210 9.87 26.22 14.36
C ASP A 210 8.74 27.27 14.38
N ILE A 211 8.34 27.68 15.58
CA ILE A 211 7.22 28.62 15.75
C ILE A 211 7.55 30.04 15.28
N GLU A 212 8.81 30.45 15.31
CA GLU A 212 9.23 31.78 14.86
C GLU A 212 9.03 31.93 13.36
N LYS A 213 9.43 30.91 12.59
CA LYS A 213 9.15 30.90 11.15
C LYS A 213 7.66 30.75 10.85
N ALA A 214 6.91 30.02 11.67
CA ALA A 214 5.46 29.94 11.54
C ALA A 214 4.80 31.32 11.75
N ASP A 215 5.22 32.06 12.77
CA ASP A 215 4.75 33.43 13.04
C ASP A 215 5.13 34.39 11.90
N SER A 216 6.34 34.25 11.35
CA SER A 216 6.80 35.06 10.20
C SER A 216 5.96 34.80 8.95
N ALA A 217 5.57 33.55 8.71
CA ALA A 217 4.75 33.16 7.57
C ALA A 217 3.28 33.56 7.75
N LEU A 218 2.78 33.55 8.99
CA LEU A 218 1.40 33.91 9.31
C LEU A 218 1.31 34.77 10.59
N PRO A 219 1.43 36.11 10.48
CA PRO A 219 1.41 37.01 11.64
C PRO A 219 0.05 37.15 12.34
N ASN A 220 -0.98 36.44 11.88
CA ASN A 220 -2.33 36.53 12.45
C ASN A 220 -2.45 35.64 13.69
N ARG A 221 -2.48 36.27 14.87
CA ARG A 221 -2.54 35.60 16.19
C ARG A 221 -3.71 34.62 16.33
N GLU A 222 -4.91 34.98 15.87
CA GLU A 222 -6.10 34.15 15.99
C GLU A 222 -6.01 32.90 15.10
N LYS A 223 -5.52 33.06 13.86
CA LYS A 223 -5.27 31.93 12.97
C LYS A 223 -4.13 31.05 13.47
N MET A 224 -3.05 31.65 13.96
CA MET A 224 -1.92 30.91 14.55
C MET A 224 -2.35 30.10 15.77
N PHE A 225 -3.20 30.65 16.63
CA PHE A 225 -3.83 29.91 17.72
C PHE A 225 -4.56 28.65 17.21
N GLN A 226 -5.45 28.80 16.23
CA GLN A 226 -6.18 27.66 15.65
C GLN A 226 -5.26 26.58 15.08
N LEU A 227 -4.10 26.96 14.54
CA LEU A 227 -3.11 26.02 14.00
C LEU A 227 -2.32 25.31 15.11
N VAL A 228 -1.87 26.02 16.14
CA VAL A 228 -1.11 25.45 17.29
C VAL A 228 -1.97 24.44 18.06
N VAL A 229 -3.26 24.71 18.23
CA VAL A 229 -4.19 23.80 18.91
C VAL A 229 -4.36 22.44 18.23
N VAL A 230 -4.07 22.36 16.93
CA VAL A 230 -4.16 21.13 16.12
C VAL A 230 -2.78 20.51 15.89
N CYS A 231 -1.70 21.15 16.36
CA CYS A 231 -0.34 20.66 16.14
C CYS A 231 -0.04 19.42 17.00
N SER A 232 0.88 18.58 16.52
CA SER A 232 1.32 17.35 17.21
C SER A 232 2.78 17.44 17.67
N ASN A 233 3.34 18.64 17.77
CA ASN A 233 4.74 18.87 18.14
C ASN A 233 4.82 19.52 19.55
N PRO A 234 5.59 18.95 20.50
CA PRO A 234 5.74 19.50 21.85
C PRO A 234 6.31 20.92 21.92
N GLN A 235 7.25 21.28 21.04
CA GLN A 235 7.89 22.61 21.03
C GLN A 235 6.88 23.68 20.63
N ALA A 236 6.03 23.40 19.64
CA ALA A 236 4.95 24.30 19.25
C ALA A 236 3.90 24.45 20.36
N ILE A 237 3.62 23.37 21.11
CA ILE A 237 2.74 23.40 22.28
C ILE A 237 3.36 24.26 23.40
N GLU A 238 4.62 24.03 23.75
CA GLU A 238 5.36 24.80 24.76
C GLU A 238 5.36 26.30 24.43
N ALA A 239 5.74 26.62 23.21
CA ALA A 239 5.81 28.01 22.76
C ALA A 239 4.41 28.65 22.61
N GLY A 240 3.36 27.84 22.40
CA GLY A 240 1.97 28.26 22.51
C GLY A 240 1.54 28.56 23.95
N MET A 241 1.99 27.75 24.93
CA MET A 241 1.79 28.04 26.36
C MET A 241 2.44 29.38 26.74
N ASP A 242 3.69 29.61 26.32
CA ASP A 242 4.42 30.84 26.62
C ASP A 242 3.77 32.10 26.01
N ARG A 243 3.14 31.97 24.84
CA ARG A 243 2.39 33.06 24.17
C ARG A 243 0.96 33.26 24.70
N GLY A 244 0.54 32.47 25.68
CA GLY A 244 -0.80 32.56 26.30
C GLY A 244 -1.93 32.09 25.38
N TYR A 245 -1.66 31.13 24.50
CA TYR A 245 -2.65 30.55 23.60
C TYR A 245 -3.62 29.63 24.32
N TYR A 246 -3.21 28.95 25.40
CA TYR A 246 -4.09 28.06 26.14
C TYR A 246 -4.82 28.83 27.25
N THR A 247 -6.08 29.22 26.99
CA THR A 247 -6.91 29.89 28.00
C THR A 247 -7.81 28.91 28.76
N GLN A 248 -8.33 29.31 29.93
CA GLN A 248 -9.24 28.47 30.74
C GLN A 248 -10.52 28.03 29.99
N ARG A 249 -10.88 28.68 28.87
CA ARG A 249 -12.05 28.32 28.05
C ARG A 249 -11.76 27.24 27.01
N GLU A 250 -10.50 26.87 26.80
CA GLU A 250 -10.04 26.05 25.68
C GLU A 250 -9.59 24.64 26.11
N GLU A 251 -10.37 24.02 27.00
CA GLU A 251 -10.08 22.71 27.61
C GLU A 251 -9.89 21.59 26.57
N ARG A 252 -10.58 21.65 25.43
CA ARG A 252 -10.41 20.68 24.33
C ARG A 252 -9.04 20.77 23.66
N ALA A 253 -8.48 21.98 23.55
CA ALA A 253 -7.16 22.20 22.99
C ALA A 253 -6.08 21.67 23.94
N ALA A 254 -6.23 21.96 25.23
CA ALA A 254 -5.35 21.44 26.28
C ALA A 254 -5.42 19.90 26.37
N GLY A 255 -6.60 19.28 26.24
CA GLY A 255 -6.75 17.82 26.22
C GLY A 255 -5.97 17.16 25.07
N ARG A 256 -6.06 17.72 23.85
CA ARG A 256 -5.26 17.26 22.71
C ARG A 256 -3.76 17.44 22.94
N ALA A 257 -3.35 18.56 23.51
CA ALA A 257 -1.96 18.82 23.85
C ALA A 257 -1.44 17.81 24.88
N LEU A 258 -2.21 17.48 25.93
CA LEU A 258 -1.85 16.44 26.90
C LEU A 258 -1.56 15.10 26.23
N ARG A 259 -2.38 14.68 25.26
CA ARG A 259 -2.16 13.45 24.50
C ARG A 259 -0.82 13.44 23.77
N VAL A 260 -0.47 14.55 23.11
CA VAL A 260 0.80 14.70 22.39
C VAL A 260 1.98 14.70 23.36
N LEU A 261 1.89 15.46 24.46
CA LEU A 261 2.96 15.55 25.45
C LEU A 261 3.19 14.20 26.17
N ALA A 262 2.13 13.44 26.40
CA ALA A 262 2.17 12.10 26.96
C ALA A 262 2.87 11.10 26.04
N ARG A 263 2.58 11.15 24.73
CA ARG A 263 3.25 10.34 23.70
C ARG A 263 4.76 10.56 23.67
N GLU A 264 5.18 11.83 23.72
CA GLU A 264 6.59 12.21 23.66
C GLU A 264 7.32 12.06 25.00
N GLY A 265 6.57 11.98 26.11
CA GLY A 265 7.11 11.80 27.46
C GLY A 265 7.59 13.10 28.13
N ARG A 266 7.10 14.26 27.69
CA ARG A 266 7.46 15.58 28.25
C ARG A 266 6.67 15.87 29.53
N VAL A 267 7.11 15.28 30.65
CA VAL A 267 6.45 15.41 31.96
C VAL A 267 6.45 16.84 32.49
N ASP A 268 7.51 17.59 32.20
CA ASP A 268 7.64 19.01 32.48
C ASP A 268 6.48 19.82 31.86
N LEU A 269 6.19 19.58 30.58
CA LEU A 269 5.11 20.25 29.87
C LEU A 269 3.73 19.72 30.26
N LEU A 270 3.61 18.43 30.58
CA LEU A 270 2.37 17.87 31.14
C LEU A 270 2.00 18.57 32.45
N GLN A 271 2.97 18.74 33.35
CA GLN A 271 2.76 19.43 34.61
C GLN A 271 2.34 20.88 34.39
N ARG A 272 3.08 21.63 33.57
CA ARG A 272 2.72 23.03 33.22
C ARG A 272 1.32 23.14 32.63
N MET A 273 0.94 22.22 31.73
CA MET A 273 -0.39 22.21 31.12
C MET A 273 -1.49 21.96 32.16
N VAL A 274 -1.27 21.06 33.13
CA VAL A 274 -2.24 20.80 34.20
C VAL A 274 -2.36 21.98 35.16
N GLU A 275 -1.25 22.67 35.47
CA GLU A 275 -1.24 23.86 36.33
C GLU A 275 -2.03 25.04 35.73
N LEU A 276 -2.11 25.14 34.40
CA LEU A 276 -2.97 26.13 33.71
C LEU A 276 -4.47 25.88 33.93
N TYR A 277 -4.87 24.67 34.33
CA TYR A 277 -6.25 24.26 34.57
C TYR A 277 -6.42 23.69 36.00
N PRO A 278 -6.33 24.54 37.05
CA PRO A 278 -6.34 24.10 38.45
C PRO A 278 -7.73 23.68 38.97
N GLY A 279 -8.80 23.97 38.23
CA GLY A 279 -10.18 23.60 38.58
C GLY A 279 -10.69 22.41 37.75
N PRO A 280 -11.77 21.72 38.19
CA PRO A 280 -12.43 20.74 37.34
C PRO A 280 -12.89 21.45 36.06
N PRO A 281 -12.47 20.99 34.87
CA PRO A 281 -12.82 21.64 33.62
C PRO A 281 -14.35 21.75 33.50
N LEU A 282 -14.82 22.87 32.94
CA LEU A 282 -16.21 23.17 32.60
C LEU A 282 -16.88 21.99 31.89
N HIS A 283 -16.10 21.20 31.13
CA HIS A 283 -16.53 19.97 30.48
C HIS A 283 -15.79 18.72 31.02
N ALA A 284 -16.03 18.39 32.29
CA ALA A 284 -15.39 17.26 32.99
C ALA A 284 -15.43 15.91 32.24
N TYR A 285 -16.45 15.67 31.41
CA TYR A 285 -16.57 14.47 30.58
C TYR A 285 -15.51 14.40 29.47
N TYR A 286 -15.36 15.46 28.67
CA TYR A 286 -14.41 15.50 27.55
C TYR A 286 -12.96 15.47 28.02
N TRP A 287 -12.68 16.19 29.11
CA TRP A 287 -11.36 16.15 29.72
C TRP A 287 -10.98 14.75 30.21
N GLY A 288 -11.93 14.00 30.77
CA GLY A 288 -11.71 12.62 31.20
C GLY A 288 -11.38 11.66 30.05
N GLU A 289 -12.04 11.81 28.89
CA GLU A 289 -11.76 11.02 27.68
C GLU A 289 -10.38 11.35 27.07
N GLU A 290 -10.02 12.64 26.99
CA GLU A 290 -8.70 13.07 26.51
C GLU A 290 -7.58 12.62 27.48
N TRP A 291 -7.82 12.70 28.79
CA TRP A 291 -6.89 12.18 29.79
C TRP A 291 -6.69 10.68 29.66
N SER A 292 -7.78 9.93 29.46
CA SER A 292 -7.71 8.48 29.21
C SER A 292 -6.88 8.17 27.98
N SER A 293 -7.11 8.92 26.90
CA SER A 293 -6.34 8.79 25.66
C SER A 293 -4.86 9.11 25.87
N ALA A 294 -4.53 10.10 26.70
CA ALA A 294 -3.15 10.44 27.04
C ALA A 294 -2.45 9.33 27.85
N VAL A 295 -3.15 8.72 28.82
CA VAL A 295 -2.65 7.55 29.58
C VAL A 295 -2.34 6.38 28.64
N GLU A 296 -3.27 6.07 27.73
CA GLU A 296 -3.07 5.00 26.75
C GLU A 296 -1.89 5.30 25.81
N GLU A 297 -1.74 6.54 25.35
CA GLU A 297 -0.70 6.93 24.41
C GLU A 297 0.70 6.93 25.07
N ALA A 298 0.81 7.38 26.32
CA ALA A 298 2.05 7.25 27.10
C ALA A 298 2.46 5.77 27.25
N CYS A 299 1.50 4.88 27.48
CA CYS A 299 1.75 3.45 27.59
C CYS A 299 2.17 2.82 26.25
N ARG A 300 1.44 3.09 25.16
CA ARG A 300 1.81 2.63 23.81
C ARG A 300 3.21 3.07 23.41
N SER A 301 3.60 4.29 23.80
CA SER A 301 4.89 4.89 23.47
C SER A 301 6.02 4.55 24.45
N GLY A 302 5.78 3.69 25.45
CA GLY A 302 6.79 3.26 26.42
C GLY A 302 7.28 4.37 27.37
N LYS A 303 6.49 5.44 27.57
CA LYS A 303 6.88 6.60 28.40
C LYS A 303 6.49 6.42 29.87
N LEU A 304 7.29 5.66 30.63
CA LEU A 304 7.01 5.32 32.03
C LEU A 304 6.74 6.53 32.93
N PHE A 305 7.60 7.55 32.91
CA PHE A 305 7.45 8.72 33.77
C PHE A 305 6.18 9.54 33.46
N ALA A 306 5.82 9.67 32.19
CA ALA A 306 4.58 10.32 31.78
C ALA A 306 3.36 9.52 32.23
N LEU A 307 3.40 8.19 32.10
CA LEU A 307 2.37 7.30 32.60
C LEU A 307 2.20 7.43 34.12
N GLN A 308 3.30 7.40 34.88
CA GLN A 308 3.30 7.57 36.33
C GLN A 308 2.67 8.90 36.75
N PHE A 309 3.05 10.00 36.10
CA PHE A 309 2.46 11.32 36.34
C PHE A 309 0.95 11.31 36.10
N LEU A 310 0.52 10.81 34.93
CA LEU A 310 -0.89 10.83 34.53
C LEU A 310 -1.77 9.92 35.40
N MET A 311 -1.28 8.74 35.82
CA MET A 311 -2.03 7.78 36.64
C MET A 311 -2.13 8.20 38.11
N ASN A 312 -1.08 8.83 38.66
CA ASN A 312 -1.09 9.26 40.07
C ASN A 312 -1.96 10.49 40.31
N HIS A 313 -2.22 11.28 39.26
CA HIS A 313 -3.13 12.42 39.30
C HIS A 313 -4.57 12.01 39.65
N PRO A 314 -5.37 12.83 40.36
CA PRO A 314 -6.75 12.49 40.75
C PRO A 314 -7.65 12.04 39.58
N ASN A 315 -7.47 12.62 38.39
CA ASN A 315 -8.19 12.20 37.17
C ASN A 315 -7.73 10.82 36.65
N GLY A 316 -6.44 10.50 36.77
CA GLY A 316 -5.89 9.19 36.43
C GLY A 316 -6.38 8.07 37.33
N ARG A 317 -6.53 8.35 38.63
CA ARG A 317 -7.07 7.38 39.59
C ARG A 317 -8.48 6.91 39.24
N ARG A 318 -9.33 7.81 38.71
CA ARG A 318 -10.67 7.45 38.20
C ARG A 318 -10.61 6.51 37.00
N ILE A 319 -9.63 6.69 36.10
CA ILE A 319 -9.44 5.80 34.94
C ILE A 319 -9.00 4.42 35.38
N CYS A 320 -8.19 4.33 36.45
CA CYS A 320 -7.80 3.07 37.04
C CYS A 320 -9.01 2.28 37.56
N GLU A 321 -10.16 2.89 37.86
CA GLU A 321 -11.36 2.15 38.28
C GLU A 321 -11.96 1.29 37.13
N ASN A 322 -11.62 1.57 35.87
CA ASN A 322 -12.10 0.82 34.71
C ASN A 322 -11.17 -0.37 34.35
N VAL A 323 -11.61 -1.56 34.73
CA VAL A 323 -10.89 -2.85 34.56
C VAL A 323 -10.42 -3.08 33.11
N ARG A 324 -11.27 -2.79 32.11
CA ARG A 324 -10.98 -3.12 30.71
C ARG A 324 -9.81 -2.29 30.19
N ARG A 325 -9.84 -0.97 30.44
CA ARG A 325 -8.77 -0.06 30.03
C ARG A 325 -7.43 -0.42 30.68
N VAL A 326 -7.43 -0.74 31.97
CA VAL A 326 -6.19 -1.09 32.68
C VAL A 326 -5.56 -2.39 32.13
N SER A 327 -6.37 -3.36 31.72
CA SER A 327 -5.85 -4.58 31.11
C SER A 327 -5.27 -4.36 29.71
N ASP A 328 -5.82 -3.42 28.94
CA ASP A 328 -5.26 -3.04 27.64
C ASP A 328 -3.88 -2.35 27.82
N LEU A 329 -3.69 -1.56 28.88
CA LEU A 329 -2.40 -0.95 29.22
C LEU A 329 -1.30 -2.00 29.49
N ILE A 330 -1.61 -3.05 30.25
CA ILE A 330 -0.64 -4.15 30.47
C ILE A 330 -0.27 -4.81 29.14
N CYS A 331 -1.22 -4.98 28.22
CA CYS A 331 -0.94 -5.56 26.91
C CYS A 331 -0.04 -4.66 26.05
N PHE A 332 -0.26 -3.34 26.07
CA PHE A 332 0.61 -2.40 25.36
C PHE A 332 2.03 -2.41 25.92
N ALA A 333 2.19 -2.36 27.25
CA ALA A 333 3.49 -2.46 27.90
C ALA A 333 4.19 -3.79 27.59
N GLY A 334 3.45 -4.91 27.64
CA GLY A 334 3.98 -6.24 27.32
C GLY A 334 4.40 -6.39 25.86
N ARG A 335 3.72 -5.73 24.92
CA ARG A 335 4.13 -5.69 23.51
C ARG A 335 5.48 -5.01 23.30
N ASN A 336 5.80 -3.99 24.11
CA ASN A 336 7.07 -3.28 24.06
C ASN A 336 8.18 -3.97 24.88
N GLY A 337 7.84 -4.95 25.70
CA GLY A 337 8.80 -5.62 26.60
C GLY A 337 9.10 -4.83 27.88
N ASP A 338 8.33 -3.78 28.17
CA ASP A 338 8.56 -2.85 29.29
C ASP A 338 8.06 -3.44 30.61
N LEU A 339 8.83 -4.36 31.21
CA LEU A 339 8.47 -5.02 32.47
C LEU A 339 8.24 -4.03 33.62
N GLU A 340 9.04 -2.98 33.74
CA GLU A 340 8.88 -1.96 34.78
C GLU A 340 7.53 -1.25 34.66
N MET A 341 7.08 -1.00 33.43
CA MET A 341 5.77 -0.41 33.18
C MET A 341 4.64 -1.39 33.51
N MET A 342 4.80 -2.67 33.15
CA MET A 342 3.86 -3.72 33.52
C MET A 342 3.73 -3.84 35.05
N GLU A 343 4.84 -3.82 35.78
CA GLU A 343 4.85 -3.87 37.26
C GLU A 343 4.19 -2.65 37.88
N PHE A 344 4.47 -1.45 37.36
CA PHE A 344 3.82 -0.23 37.84
C PHE A 344 2.30 -0.30 37.66
N ILE A 345 1.82 -0.67 36.46
CA ILE A 345 0.39 -0.80 36.18
C ILE A 345 -0.23 -1.89 37.07
N TYR A 346 0.46 -3.01 37.24
CA TYR A 346 0.00 -4.11 38.10
C TYR A 346 -0.05 -3.71 39.59
N GLY A 347 0.90 -2.91 40.08
CA GLY A 347 0.87 -2.33 41.42
C GLY A 347 -0.37 -1.45 41.65
N GLN A 348 -0.75 -0.64 40.66
CA GLN A 348 -1.96 0.18 40.70
C GLN A 348 -3.24 -0.70 40.74
N ILE A 349 -3.26 -1.80 40.00
CA ILE A 349 -4.35 -2.81 40.05
C ILE A 349 -4.47 -3.40 41.45
N LEU A 350 -3.34 -3.79 42.05
CA LEU A 350 -3.33 -4.33 43.39
C LEU A 350 -3.79 -3.29 44.41
N ALA A 351 -3.55 -2.00 44.24
CA ALA A 351 -4.05 -1.00 45.19
C ALA A 351 -5.59 -0.89 45.21
N ALA A 352 -6.29 -1.18 44.11
CA ALA A 352 -7.74 -1.04 44.01
C ALA A 352 -8.49 -2.38 44.20
N ARG A 353 -9.24 -2.49 45.31
CA ARG A 353 -10.00 -3.70 45.68
C ARG A 353 -10.99 -4.19 44.61
N ALA A 354 -11.63 -3.28 43.87
CA ALA A 354 -12.57 -3.60 42.79
C ALA A 354 -11.88 -4.24 41.57
N LEU A 355 -10.68 -3.78 41.22
CA LEU A 355 -9.88 -4.30 40.10
C LEU A 355 -9.37 -5.71 40.39
N ARG A 356 -8.97 -6.01 41.64
CA ARG A 356 -8.53 -7.37 42.06
C ARG A 356 -9.58 -8.46 41.76
N ILE A 357 -10.86 -8.14 41.96
CA ILE A 357 -11.97 -9.09 41.74
C ILE A 357 -12.22 -9.27 40.24
N ALA A 358 -12.08 -8.19 39.46
CA ALA A 358 -12.34 -8.22 38.04
C ALA A 358 -11.20 -8.88 37.23
N LEU A 359 -9.94 -8.70 37.66
CA LEU A 359 -8.79 -9.40 37.06
C LEU A 359 -8.90 -10.92 37.22
N ARG A 360 -9.41 -11.39 38.37
CA ARG A 360 -9.71 -12.81 38.62
C ARG A 360 -10.86 -13.37 37.78
N LYS A 361 -11.77 -12.51 37.29
CA LYS A 361 -12.98 -12.90 36.53
C LYS A 361 -12.84 -12.72 35.02
N SER A 362 -11.79 -12.07 34.53
CA SER A 362 -11.64 -11.72 33.11
C SER A 362 -10.46 -12.46 32.46
N PRO A 363 -10.56 -13.77 32.15
CA PRO A 363 -9.46 -14.56 31.61
C PRO A 363 -9.24 -14.36 30.10
N LYS A 364 -9.56 -13.19 29.52
CA LYS A 364 -9.66 -13.02 28.05
C LYS A 364 -9.04 -11.74 27.49
N VAL A 365 -8.11 -11.10 28.19
CA VAL A 365 -7.43 -9.91 27.64
C VAL A 365 -6.14 -10.32 26.94
N ASP A 366 -5.81 -9.61 25.86
CA ASP A 366 -5.11 -10.09 24.68
C ASP A 366 -3.59 -10.33 24.83
N MET A 367 -3.23 -11.11 25.85
CA MET A 367 -1.87 -11.60 26.15
C MET A 367 -1.16 -12.17 24.92
N ARG A 368 -1.93 -12.75 23.97
CA ARG A 368 -1.42 -13.29 22.71
C ARG A 368 -0.61 -12.26 21.94
N TYR A 369 -1.14 -11.05 21.78
CA TYR A 369 -0.43 -10.00 21.06
C TYR A 369 0.77 -9.51 21.86
N ALA A 370 0.61 -9.27 23.16
CA ALA A 370 1.71 -8.81 24.01
C ALA A 370 2.91 -9.77 23.98
N VAL A 371 2.66 -11.06 24.22
CA VAL A 371 3.70 -12.09 24.27
C VAL A 371 4.25 -12.39 22.88
N ALA A 372 3.40 -12.78 21.93
CA ALA A 372 3.86 -13.38 20.69
C ALA A 372 4.22 -12.38 19.59
N THR A 373 3.81 -11.10 19.67
CA THR A 373 4.29 -10.07 18.71
C THR A 373 5.56 -9.38 19.19
N GLY A 374 5.71 -9.18 20.51
CA GLY A 374 6.91 -8.55 21.08
C GLY A 374 8.13 -9.47 21.09
N GLY A 375 7.93 -10.80 21.17
CA GLY A 375 9.05 -11.75 21.25
C GLY A 375 9.74 -11.80 22.61
N HIS A 376 9.16 -11.12 23.60
CA HIS A 376 9.74 -10.92 24.91
C HIS A 376 9.46 -12.11 25.83
N VAL A 377 10.41 -13.05 25.95
CA VAL A 377 10.28 -14.26 26.81
C VAL A 377 10.02 -13.89 28.27
N ASN A 378 10.64 -12.82 28.75
CA ASN A 378 10.46 -12.28 30.08
C ASN A 378 9.01 -11.80 30.34
N VAL A 379 8.32 -11.28 29.32
CA VAL A 379 6.88 -10.95 29.40
C VAL A 379 6.05 -12.22 29.53
N LEU A 380 6.37 -13.29 28.80
CA LEU A 380 5.73 -14.58 29.00
C LEU A 380 5.95 -15.08 30.43
N GLU A 381 7.18 -15.06 30.95
CA GLU A 381 7.48 -15.46 32.34
C GLU A 381 6.66 -14.67 33.35
N TRP A 382 6.58 -13.35 33.18
CA TRP A 382 5.78 -12.48 34.02
C TRP A 382 4.31 -12.92 34.10
N TYR A 383 3.72 -13.28 32.95
CA TYR A 383 2.36 -13.80 32.87
C TYR A 383 2.23 -15.22 33.43
N VAL A 384 3.22 -16.09 33.24
CA VAL A 384 3.23 -17.47 33.75
C VAL A 384 3.25 -17.48 35.27
N GLU A 385 4.07 -16.65 35.90
CA GLU A 385 4.17 -16.52 37.36
C GLU A 385 2.85 -16.04 38.00
N ARG A 386 2.12 -15.16 37.34
CA ARG A 386 0.93 -14.47 37.90
C ARG A 386 -0.39 -15.10 37.47
N PHE A 387 -0.46 -15.65 36.26
CA PHE A 387 -1.69 -16.10 35.60
C PHE A 387 -1.56 -17.46 34.90
N PRO A 388 -1.02 -18.51 35.55
CA PRO A 388 -0.68 -19.78 34.88
C PRO A 388 -1.85 -20.41 34.12
N ALA A 389 -3.03 -20.47 34.73
CA ALA A 389 -4.23 -21.02 34.08
C ALA A 389 -4.64 -20.24 32.82
N THR A 390 -4.51 -18.90 32.82
CA THR A 390 -4.89 -18.08 31.66
C THR A 390 -3.95 -18.31 30.48
N VAL A 391 -2.65 -18.49 30.77
CA VAL A 391 -1.65 -18.81 29.74
C VAL A 391 -1.94 -20.18 29.13
N GLN A 392 -2.25 -21.19 29.95
CA GLN A 392 -2.61 -22.53 29.49
C GLN A 392 -3.84 -22.52 28.56
N HIS A 393 -4.93 -21.84 28.95
CA HIS A 393 -6.14 -21.73 28.12
C HIS A 393 -5.90 -20.99 26.79
N SER A 394 -4.87 -20.15 26.72
CA SER A 394 -4.53 -19.36 25.52
C SER A 394 -3.36 -19.93 24.72
N ALA A 395 -2.77 -21.04 25.17
CA ALA A 395 -1.51 -21.55 24.66
C ALA A 395 -1.53 -21.81 23.16
N GLU A 396 -2.58 -22.44 22.63
CA GLU A 396 -2.75 -22.71 21.19
C GLU A 396 -2.58 -21.43 20.35
N ARG A 397 -3.19 -20.35 20.80
CA ARG A 397 -3.20 -19.06 20.09
C ARG A 397 -1.86 -18.34 20.24
N ILE A 398 -1.21 -18.47 21.41
CA ILE A 398 0.16 -17.93 21.63
C ILE A 398 1.15 -18.66 20.72
N ILE A 399 1.07 -20.00 20.63
CA ILE A 399 1.90 -20.84 19.78
C ILE A 399 1.70 -20.49 18.30
N SER A 400 0.46 -20.39 17.84
CA SER A 400 0.13 -20.00 16.46
C SER A 400 0.70 -18.61 16.12
N THR A 401 0.55 -17.65 17.02
CA THR A 401 1.05 -16.28 16.83
C THR A 401 2.58 -16.24 16.85
N ALA A 402 3.22 -16.95 17.78
CA ALA A 402 4.68 -17.03 17.86
C ALA A 402 5.26 -17.73 16.61
N SER A 403 4.58 -18.77 16.10
CA SER A 403 4.96 -19.45 14.86
C SER A 403 4.82 -18.54 13.63
N ARG A 404 3.80 -17.67 13.60
CA ARG A 404 3.61 -16.66 12.55
C ARG A 404 4.74 -15.63 12.51
N TYR A 405 5.13 -15.12 13.68
CA TYR A 405 6.13 -14.05 13.79
C TYR A 405 7.58 -14.57 13.91
N GLY A 406 7.80 -15.88 13.96
CA GLY A 406 9.15 -16.46 14.07
C GLY A 406 9.73 -16.40 15.48
N GLN A 407 8.90 -16.34 16.52
CA GLN A 407 9.36 -16.18 17.91
C GLN A 407 9.77 -17.51 18.52
N LEU A 408 10.92 -18.03 18.08
CA LEU A 408 11.42 -19.35 18.46
C LEU A 408 11.66 -19.49 19.97
N ASP A 409 12.14 -18.45 20.64
CA ASP A 409 12.44 -18.51 22.08
C ASP A 409 11.17 -18.62 22.95
N ILE A 410 10.07 -18.01 22.51
CA ILE A 410 8.75 -18.17 23.15
C ILE A 410 8.28 -19.62 22.98
N LEU A 411 8.42 -20.19 21.78
CA LEU A 411 8.05 -21.59 21.51
C LEU A 411 8.89 -22.56 22.35
N ARG A 412 10.21 -22.35 22.42
CA ARG A 412 11.11 -23.14 23.28
C ARG A 412 10.71 -23.06 24.74
N LYS A 413 10.38 -21.87 25.24
CA LYS A 413 9.97 -21.69 26.64
C LYS A 413 8.66 -22.39 26.95
N LEU A 414 7.64 -22.26 26.09
CA LEU A 414 6.37 -22.95 26.25
C LEU A 414 6.53 -24.48 26.22
N HIS A 415 7.38 -24.98 25.33
CA HIS A 415 7.70 -26.40 25.28
C HIS A 415 8.44 -26.89 26.54
N TYR A 416 9.40 -26.11 27.05
CA TYR A 416 10.06 -26.41 28.32
C TYR A 416 9.07 -26.47 29.49
N LEU A 417 8.13 -25.53 29.58
CA LEU A 417 7.07 -25.53 30.59
C LEU A 417 6.15 -26.75 30.47
N ASP A 418 5.81 -27.17 29.24
CA ASP A 418 5.03 -28.38 29.00
C ASP A 418 5.75 -29.65 29.47
N VAL A 419 7.05 -29.78 29.16
CA VAL A 419 7.88 -30.92 29.60
C VAL A 419 7.96 -30.97 31.13
N LEU A 420 8.20 -29.84 31.79
CA LEU A 420 8.22 -29.77 33.26
C LEU A 420 6.88 -30.18 33.88
N SER A 421 5.77 -29.70 33.32
CA SER A 421 4.42 -30.05 33.77
C SER A 421 4.18 -31.56 33.70
N ARG A 422 4.56 -32.20 32.58
CA ARG A 422 4.41 -33.65 32.40
C ARG A 422 5.23 -34.46 33.40
N LEU A 423 6.47 -34.04 33.68
CA LEU A 423 7.35 -34.69 34.66
C LEU A 423 6.78 -34.60 36.09
N GLN A 424 6.14 -33.48 36.44
CA GLN A 424 5.52 -33.29 37.76
C GLN A 424 4.23 -34.11 37.93
N THR A 425 3.40 -34.24 36.89
CA THR A 425 2.17 -35.05 36.94
C THR A 425 2.42 -36.56 37.07
N CYS A 426 3.53 -37.08 36.55
CA CYS A 426 3.91 -38.49 36.72
C CYS A 426 4.28 -38.86 38.18
N SER A 427 4.52 -37.87 39.05
CA SER A 427 4.89 -38.08 40.46
C SER A 427 3.68 -38.12 41.41
N SER A 428 2.49 -37.72 40.94
CA SER A 428 1.26 -37.64 41.75
C SER A 428 0.11 -38.32 41.01
N SER A 429 -0.03 -39.62 41.21
CA SER A 429 -1.19 -40.38 40.72
C SER A 429 -2.47 -39.92 41.43
N SER A 430 -3.29 -39.10 40.77
CA SER A 430 -4.76 -39.23 40.77
C SER A 430 -5.45 -38.17 39.89
N ASN A 431 -6.29 -38.66 38.97
CA ASN A 431 -7.36 -37.94 38.23
C ASN A 431 -6.99 -36.58 37.60
N ILE A 432 -6.49 -36.60 36.37
CA ILE A 432 -6.41 -35.40 35.53
C ILE A 432 -7.03 -35.72 34.16
N ASN A 433 -7.94 -34.86 33.69
CA ASN A 433 -8.37 -34.86 32.29
C ASN A 433 -7.14 -34.57 31.42
N GLU A 434 -6.50 -35.60 30.85
CA GLU A 434 -5.21 -35.54 30.15
C GLU A 434 -5.11 -34.50 29.01
N LYS A 435 -6.24 -33.95 28.54
CA LYS A 435 -6.29 -32.96 27.45
C LYS A 435 -6.37 -31.50 27.89
N THR A 436 -6.72 -31.17 29.13
CA THR A 436 -6.99 -29.77 29.55
C THR A 436 -5.80 -29.04 30.17
N ASP A 437 -4.76 -29.76 30.60
CA ASP A 437 -3.65 -29.19 31.39
C ASP A 437 -2.33 -29.04 30.59
N MET A 438 -2.36 -29.31 29.28
CA MET A 438 -1.19 -29.22 28.40
C MET A 438 -0.89 -27.76 28.05
N TRP A 439 0.36 -27.33 28.25
CA TRP A 439 0.87 -26.03 27.79
C TRP A 439 1.04 -26.02 26.27
N TRP A 440 1.00 -27.19 25.65
CA TRP A 440 1.07 -27.33 24.21
C TRP A 440 -0.05 -28.24 23.66
N PRO A 441 -1.17 -27.67 23.17
CA PRO A 441 -2.30 -28.47 22.73
C PRO A 441 -2.03 -29.21 21.42
N LEU A 442 -2.53 -30.45 21.33
CA LEU A 442 -2.25 -31.40 20.24
C LEU A 442 -2.87 -31.03 18.87
N GLY A 443 -3.67 -29.95 18.82
CA GLY A 443 -4.39 -29.51 17.61
C GLY A 443 -3.81 -28.26 16.94
N CYS A 444 -2.66 -27.75 17.40
CA CYS A 444 -2.12 -26.52 16.83
C CYS A 444 -1.37 -26.79 15.52
N ASN A 445 -1.88 -26.24 14.40
CA ASN A 445 -1.20 -26.24 13.10
C ASN A 445 -0.02 -25.25 13.05
N ALA A 446 0.83 -25.25 14.10
CA ALA A 446 1.97 -24.36 14.25
C ALA A 446 2.94 -24.48 13.07
N MET A 447 3.11 -25.69 12.54
CA MET A 447 3.93 -25.95 11.35
C MET A 447 3.36 -25.33 10.09
N ASP A 448 2.06 -25.50 9.82
CA ASP A 448 1.41 -24.89 8.66
C ASP A 448 1.52 -23.35 8.73
N VAL A 449 1.33 -22.79 9.93
CA VAL A 449 1.46 -21.34 10.16
C VAL A 449 2.89 -20.87 9.95
N ALA A 450 3.89 -21.61 10.44
CA ALA A 450 5.30 -21.30 10.23
C ALA A 450 5.67 -21.37 8.74
N ALA A 451 5.20 -22.40 8.03
CA ALA A 451 5.41 -22.58 6.60
C ALA A 451 4.80 -21.43 5.78
N ALA A 452 3.55 -21.08 6.07
CA ALA A 452 2.82 -20.00 5.42
C ALA A 452 3.43 -18.60 5.63
N HIS A 453 4.33 -18.42 6.60
CA HIS A 453 4.97 -17.14 6.92
C HIS A 453 6.50 -17.15 6.78
N GLY A 454 7.07 -18.14 6.09
CA GLY A 454 8.50 -18.11 5.79
C GLY A 454 9.41 -18.43 6.97
N ARG A 455 8.91 -19.10 8.03
CA ARG A 455 9.65 -19.35 9.28
C ARG A 455 10.33 -20.72 9.28
N LEU A 456 11.38 -20.89 8.47
CA LEU A 456 12.09 -22.16 8.31
C LEU A 456 12.76 -22.65 9.61
N ASP A 457 13.30 -21.73 10.41
CA ASP A 457 13.92 -21.99 11.71
C ASP A 457 12.93 -22.58 12.73
N VAL A 458 11.74 -21.96 12.83
CA VAL A 458 10.64 -22.46 13.65
C VAL A 458 10.17 -23.81 13.15
N LEU A 459 10.02 -23.97 11.84
CA LEU A 459 9.54 -25.19 11.21
C LEU A 459 10.48 -26.37 11.43
N LYS A 460 11.81 -26.17 11.28
CA LYS A 460 12.84 -27.17 11.63
C LYS A 460 12.82 -27.52 13.11
N TRP A 461 12.68 -26.52 13.98
CA TRP A 461 12.63 -26.77 15.42
C TRP A 461 11.39 -27.57 15.83
N LEU A 462 10.21 -27.19 15.31
CA LEU A 462 8.96 -27.92 15.54
C LEU A 462 9.05 -29.37 15.04
N HIS A 463 9.77 -29.62 13.94
CA HIS A 463 9.92 -30.97 13.38
C HIS A 463 10.71 -31.91 14.29
N VAL A 464 11.76 -31.40 14.94
CA VAL A 464 12.59 -32.22 15.84
C VAL A 464 11.91 -32.46 17.18
N HIS A 465 11.10 -31.52 17.66
CA HIS A 465 10.57 -31.53 19.03
C HIS A 465 9.10 -31.96 19.12
N ARG A 466 8.44 -32.25 17.99
CA ARG A 466 7.02 -32.62 17.95
C ARG A 466 6.74 -33.78 17.01
N ASP A 467 5.93 -34.72 17.49
CA ASP A 467 5.44 -35.86 16.71
C ASP A 467 4.24 -35.51 15.82
N GLU A 468 3.69 -34.30 15.96
CA GLU A 468 2.57 -33.83 15.15
C GLU A 468 2.98 -33.64 13.68
N LYS A 469 2.08 -34.11 12.81
CA LYS A 469 2.19 -33.94 11.36
C LYS A 469 1.74 -32.55 10.96
N CYS A 470 2.35 -32.01 9.90
CA CYS A 470 1.81 -30.84 9.22
C CYS A 470 0.67 -31.28 8.29
N SER A 471 -0.18 -30.35 7.85
CA SER A 471 -1.15 -30.66 6.78
C SER A 471 -0.57 -30.29 5.42
N THR A 472 -1.23 -30.70 4.33
CA THR A 472 -0.88 -30.26 2.96
C THR A 472 -0.89 -28.74 2.82
N ASN A 473 -1.63 -28.01 3.68
CA ASN A 473 -1.63 -26.56 3.70
C ASN A 473 -0.24 -25.96 3.98
N ALA A 474 0.65 -26.68 4.68
CA ALA A 474 2.00 -26.19 4.93
C ALA A 474 2.75 -25.94 3.63
N MET A 475 2.74 -26.91 2.71
CA MET A 475 3.40 -26.79 1.41
C MET A 475 2.58 -25.91 0.46
N ASP A 476 1.25 -26.03 0.44
CA ASP A 476 0.38 -25.21 -0.41
C ASP A 476 0.55 -23.71 -0.13
N LEU A 477 0.52 -23.31 1.15
CA LEU A 477 0.67 -21.90 1.54
C LEU A 477 2.12 -21.43 1.44
N ALA A 478 3.12 -22.29 1.69
CA ALA A 478 4.52 -21.93 1.46
C ALA A 478 4.77 -21.64 -0.02
N ALA A 479 4.21 -22.47 -0.91
CA ALA A 479 4.33 -22.31 -2.34
C ALA A 479 3.60 -21.05 -2.84
N ALA A 480 2.36 -20.85 -2.40
CA ALA A 480 1.59 -19.65 -2.74
C ALA A 480 2.29 -18.36 -2.29
N ASN A 481 3.06 -18.37 -1.20
CA ASN A 481 3.81 -17.18 -0.74
C ASN A 481 5.25 -17.10 -1.27
N GLY A 482 5.68 -18.01 -2.16
CA GLY A 482 6.98 -17.94 -2.81
C GLY A 482 8.15 -18.45 -1.96
N TYR A 483 7.90 -19.20 -0.87
CA TYR A 483 8.94 -19.69 0.02
C TYR A 483 9.56 -21.01 -0.48
N LEU A 484 10.33 -20.95 -1.57
CA LEU A 484 10.95 -22.12 -2.20
C LEU A 484 11.77 -22.98 -1.22
N GLU A 485 12.55 -22.36 -0.33
CA GLU A 485 13.37 -23.09 0.65
C GLU A 485 12.52 -23.95 1.60
N ILE A 486 11.34 -23.46 1.99
CA ILE A 486 10.41 -24.20 2.84
C ILE A 486 9.75 -25.32 2.06
N VAL A 487 9.36 -25.08 0.80
CA VAL A 487 8.79 -26.11 -0.08
C VAL A 487 9.79 -27.26 -0.27
N GLN A 488 11.05 -26.95 -0.58
CA GLN A 488 12.13 -27.93 -0.70
C GLN A 488 12.35 -28.71 0.59
N TRP A 489 12.37 -28.00 1.73
CA TRP A 489 12.56 -28.64 3.02
C TRP A 489 11.39 -29.57 3.39
N LEU A 490 10.14 -29.11 3.19
CA LEU A 490 8.94 -29.91 3.44
C LEU A 490 8.92 -31.15 2.56
N HIS A 491 9.25 -31.01 1.27
CA HIS A 491 9.32 -32.15 0.36
C HIS A 491 10.37 -33.20 0.76
N GLY A 492 11.54 -32.75 1.21
CA GLY A 492 12.63 -33.66 1.59
C GLY A 492 12.49 -34.27 2.99
N SER A 493 11.74 -33.63 3.89
CA SER A 493 11.69 -33.97 5.32
C SER A 493 10.33 -34.50 5.79
N ARG A 494 9.29 -34.44 4.95
CA ARG A 494 7.90 -34.77 5.30
C ARG A 494 7.23 -35.54 4.16
N GLU A 495 6.21 -36.35 4.50
CA GLU A 495 5.51 -37.23 3.56
C GLU A 495 4.08 -36.75 3.23
N GLU A 496 3.59 -35.72 3.94
CA GLU A 496 2.22 -35.22 3.81
C GLU A 496 1.93 -34.59 2.43
N GLY A 497 2.97 -34.12 1.74
CA GLY A 497 2.88 -33.62 0.36
C GLY A 497 2.16 -32.28 0.21
N CYS A 498 1.63 -32.04 -0.98
CA CYS A 498 0.86 -30.85 -1.34
C CYS A 498 -0.41 -31.24 -2.12
N THR A 499 -1.22 -30.23 -2.45
CA THR A 499 -2.33 -30.35 -3.40
C THR A 499 -2.07 -29.50 -4.64
N THR A 500 -3.00 -29.50 -5.60
CA THR A 500 -2.93 -28.59 -6.77
C THR A 500 -2.85 -27.12 -6.36
N LYS A 501 -3.35 -26.76 -5.16
CA LYS A 501 -3.29 -25.40 -4.62
C LYS A 501 -1.87 -24.87 -4.47
N ALA A 502 -0.87 -25.73 -4.28
CA ALA A 502 0.52 -25.30 -4.25
C ALA A 502 0.95 -24.67 -5.58
N MET A 503 0.68 -25.34 -6.70
CA MET A 503 1.05 -24.85 -8.02
C MET A 503 0.11 -23.72 -8.47
N ASP A 504 -1.20 -23.85 -8.22
CA ASP A 504 -2.19 -22.81 -8.53
C ASP A 504 -1.85 -21.49 -7.82
N GLY A 505 -1.53 -21.55 -6.53
CA GLY A 505 -1.12 -20.38 -5.74
C GLY A 505 0.23 -19.82 -6.15
N ALA A 506 1.23 -20.68 -6.42
CA ALA A 506 2.55 -20.23 -6.88
C ALA A 506 2.46 -19.50 -8.22
N VAL A 507 1.74 -20.07 -9.19
CA VAL A 507 1.53 -19.47 -10.51
C VAL A 507 0.66 -18.22 -10.41
N GLY A 508 -0.46 -18.31 -9.69
CA GLY A 508 -1.40 -17.21 -9.46
C GLY A 508 -0.80 -15.99 -8.76
N ASN A 509 0.30 -16.17 -8.03
CA ASN A 509 1.06 -15.09 -7.36
C ASN A 509 2.39 -14.76 -8.06
N GLY A 510 2.62 -15.31 -9.26
CA GLY A 510 3.80 -14.99 -10.08
C GLY A 510 5.11 -15.63 -9.61
N HIS A 511 5.07 -16.59 -8.69
CA HIS A 511 6.23 -17.31 -8.18
C HIS A 511 6.66 -18.45 -9.12
N VAL A 512 7.04 -18.09 -10.35
CA VAL A 512 7.40 -19.05 -11.41
C VAL A 512 8.52 -20.01 -10.98
N HIS A 513 9.50 -19.52 -10.21
CA HIS A 513 10.59 -20.35 -9.68
C HIS A 513 10.11 -21.46 -8.71
N VAL A 514 9.03 -21.22 -7.95
CA VAL A 514 8.40 -22.25 -7.10
C VAL A 514 7.57 -23.20 -7.97
N ALA A 515 6.80 -22.67 -8.91
CA ALA A 515 5.98 -23.48 -9.83
C ALA A 515 6.86 -24.44 -10.66
N ASP A 516 7.99 -23.95 -11.20
CA ASP A 516 8.98 -24.75 -11.93
C ASP A 516 9.58 -25.85 -11.07
N TRP A 517 9.88 -25.55 -9.81
CA TRP A 517 10.37 -26.56 -8.87
C TRP A 517 9.29 -27.61 -8.56
N LEU A 518 8.05 -27.20 -8.28
CA LEU A 518 6.93 -28.12 -8.04
C LEU A 518 6.70 -29.00 -9.26
N TYR A 519 6.62 -28.43 -10.46
CA TYR A 519 6.43 -29.17 -11.71
C TYR A 519 7.47 -30.27 -11.95
N ARG A 520 8.73 -30.03 -11.58
CA ARG A 520 9.82 -31.00 -11.75
C ARG A 520 9.89 -32.08 -10.67
N ASN A 521 9.34 -31.83 -9.47
CA ASN A 521 9.55 -32.69 -8.29
C ASN A 521 8.24 -33.29 -7.72
N ARG A 522 7.09 -32.88 -8.26
CA ARG A 522 5.75 -33.22 -7.80
C ARG A 522 4.86 -33.58 -8.98
N SER A 523 3.83 -34.39 -8.73
CA SER A 523 2.94 -34.95 -9.76
C SER A 523 1.51 -34.41 -9.67
N GLU A 524 1.21 -33.58 -8.67
CA GLU A 524 -0.12 -33.05 -8.38
C GLU A 524 -0.61 -32.10 -9.49
N GLY A 525 0.30 -31.37 -10.15
CA GLY A 525 -0.01 -30.45 -11.25
C GLY A 525 -0.73 -29.18 -10.80
N CYS A 526 -1.38 -28.51 -11.75
CA CYS A 526 -2.20 -27.32 -11.54
C CYS A 526 -3.57 -27.47 -12.20
N THR A 527 -4.51 -26.62 -11.80
CA THR A 527 -5.84 -26.48 -12.37
C THR A 527 -5.95 -25.19 -13.20
N THR A 528 -7.13 -24.92 -13.76
CA THR A 528 -7.42 -23.65 -14.44
C THR A 528 -7.33 -22.44 -13.52
N ASP A 529 -7.47 -22.62 -12.20
CA ASP A 529 -7.30 -21.53 -11.22
C ASP A 529 -5.93 -20.87 -11.34
N ALA A 530 -4.89 -21.63 -11.72
CA ALA A 530 -3.54 -21.10 -11.93
C ALA A 530 -3.51 -19.98 -12.98
N ILE A 531 -4.12 -20.21 -14.15
CA ILE A 531 -4.12 -19.24 -15.25
C ILE A 531 -5.11 -18.09 -14.97
N ASP A 532 -6.26 -18.38 -14.36
CA ASP A 532 -7.27 -17.37 -14.01
C ASP A 532 -6.73 -16.36 -13.00
N GLN A 533 -6.08 -16.85 -11.93
CA GLN A 533 -5.47 -15.99 -10.90
C GLN A 533 -4.25 -15.24 -11.43
N ALA A 534 -3.40 -15.89 -12.24
CA ALA A 534 -2.26 -15.22 -12.85
C ALA A 534 -2.70 -14.10 -13.79
N ALA A 535 -3.80 -14.31 -14.52
CA ALA A 535 -4.37 -13.30 -15.41
C ALA A 535 -5.02 -12.16 -14.63
N GLN A 536 -5.75 -12.47 -13.56
CA GLN A 536 -6.33 -11.48 -12.65
C GLN A 536 -5.28 -10.57 -12.00
N ARG A 537 -4.07 -11.07 -11.74
CA ARG A 537 -2.98 -10.31 -11.10
C ARG A 537 -1.90 -9.81 -12.06
N GLY A 538 -2.06 -10.04 -13.36
CA GLY A 538 -1.17 -9.51 -14.39
C GLY A 538 0.18 -10.23 -14.51
N HIS A 539 0.29 -11.48 -14.03
CA HIS A 539 1.53 -12.25 -14.07
C HIS A 539 1.76 -12.91 -15.44
N LEU A 540 2.06 -12.09 -16.45
CA LEU A 540 2.29 -12.54 -17.84
C LEU A 540 3.38 -13.62 -17.95
N ASP A 541 4.46 -13.53 -17.19
CA ASP A 541 5.54 -14.52 -17.23
C ASP A 541 5.11 -15.89 -16.69
N ALA A 542 4.21 -15.91 -15.71
CA ALA A 542 3.63 -17.15 -15.19
C ALA A 542 2.69 -17.81 -16.21
N ILE A 543 1.91 -17.01 -16.94
CA ILE A 543 1.04 -17.50 -18.03
C ILE A 543 1.89 -18.05 -19.19
N LYS A 544 2.95 -17.35 -19.58
CA LYS A 544 3.91 -17.87 -20.58
C LYS A 544 4.55 -19.17 -20.12
N TRP A 545 4.90 -19.27 -18.84
CA TRP A 545 5.46 -20.50 -18.27
C TRP A 545 4.45 -21.66 -18.32
N LEU A 546 3.17 -21.44 -17.97
CA LEU A 546 2.11 -22.44 -18.10
C LEU A 546 1.98 -22.95 -19.54
N TYR A 547 1.99 -22.01 -20.51
CA TYR A 547 1.87 -22.32 -21.93
C TYR A 547 3.04 -23.12 -22.46
N VAL A 548 4.28 -22.72 -22.14
CA VAL A 548 5.50 -23.42 -22.58
C VAL A 548 5.57 -24.85 -22.03
N ASN A 549 5.00 -25.10 -20.86
CA ASN A 549 4.97 -26.44 -20.25
C ASN A 549 3.66 -27.21 -20.55
N GLU A 550 2.80 -26.69 -21.44
CA GLU A 550 1.54 -27.31 -21.87
C GLU A 550 0.60 -27.72 -20.69
N LEU A 551 0.66 -26.96 -19.60
CA LEU A 551 0.00 -27.33 -18.34
C LEU A 551 -1.50 -27.00 -18.32
N THR A 552 -1.91 -25.91 -18.98
CA THR A 552 -3.30 -25.49 -19.10
C THR A 552 -3.53 -24.74 -20.41
N GLY A 553 -4.75 -24.86 -20.96
CA GLY A 553 -5.21 -23.98 -22.03
C GLY A 553 -5.68 -22.63 -21.49
N GLY A 554 -5.75 -21.61 -22.34
CA GLY A 554 -6.41 -20.35 -22.00
C GLY A 554 -7.88 -20.55 -21.70
N THR A 555 -8.38 -19.83 -20.70
CA THR A 555 -9.80 -19.84 -20.29
C THR A 555 -10.44 -18.49 -20.63
N ALA A 556 -11.76 -18.49 -20.86
CA ALA A 556 -12.51 -17.26 -21.05
C ALA A 556 -12.51 -16.38 -19.77
N GLU A 557 -12.47 -17.04 -18.61
CA GLU A 557 -12.36 -16.41 -17.30
C GLU A 557 -11.02 -15.69 -17.12
N ALA A 558 -9.89 -16.28 -17.54
CA ALA A 558 -8.58 -15.61 -17.52
C ALA A 558 -8.57 -14.36 -18.41
N LEU A 559 -9.15 -14.43 -19.62
CA LEU A 559 -9.25 -13.26 -20.50
C LEU A 559 -10.11 -12.16 -19.85
N THR A 560 -11.25 -12.53 -19.28
CA THR A 560 -12.17 -11.59 -18.59
C THR A 560 -11.52 -10.97 -17.36
N ASN A 561 -10.82 -11.75 -16.54
CA ASN A 561 -10.07 -11.28 -15.38
C ASN A 561 -8.94 -10.32 -15.78
N ALA A 562 -8.18 -10.62 -16.84
CA ALA A 562 -7.16 -9.72 -17.35
C ALA A 562 -7.75 -8.39 -17.82
N ILE A 563 -8.89 -8.42 -18.51
CA ILE A 563 -9.60 -7.23 -18.99
C ILE A 563 -10.11 -6.38 -17.84
N THR A 564 -10.86 -6.98 -16.91
CA THR A 564 -11.48 -6.28 -15.77
C THR A 564 -10.45 -5.70 -14.80
N ARG A 565 -9.24 -6.30 -14.72
CA ARG A 565 -8.14 -5.82 -13.86
C ARG A 565 -7.14 -4.91 -14.59
N GLY A 566 -7.36 -4.58 -15.86
CA GLY A 566 -6.52 -3.62 -16.60
C GLY A 566 -5.24 -4.20 -17.19
N HIS A 567 -5.07 -5.52 -17.18
CA HIS A 567 -3.85 -6.20 -17.62
C HIS A 567 -3.89 -6.48 -19.13
N TRP A 568 -3.85 -5.41 -19.94
CA TRP A 568 -3.87 -5.54 -21.40
C TRP A 568 -2.76 -6.43 -21.98
N PRO A 569 -1.50 -6.46 -21.45
CA PRO A 569 -0.48 -7.33 -22.02
C PRO A 569 -0.85 -8.80 -21.89
N VAL A 570 -1.52 -9.16 -20.79
CA VAL A 570 -2.06 -10.51 -20.57
C VAL A 570 -3.23 -10.77 -21.50
N ALA A 571 -4.21 -9.87 -21.58
CA ALA A 571 -5.38 -10.04 -22.45
C ALA A 571 -4.98 -10.21 -23.92
N ASN A 572 -4.08 -9.36 -24.41
CA ASN A 572 -3.54 -9.44 -25.76
C ASN A 572 -2.74 -10.73 -25.99
N TRP A 573 -1.92 -11.14 -25.03
CA TRP A 573 -1.16 -12.38 -25.15
C TRP A 573 -2.09 -13.62 -25.18
N LEU A 574 -3.10 -13.66 -24.31
CA LEU A 574 -4.11 -14.73 -24.28
C LEU A 574 -4.89 -14.79 -25.59
N HIS A 575 -5.38 -13.65 -26.10
CA HIS A 575 -6.10 -13.61 -27.37
C HIS A 575 -5.23 -14.02 -28.56
N ALA A 576 -3.96 -13.61 -28.60
CA ALA A 576 -3.04 -13.96 -29.68
C ALA A 576 -2.71 -15.46 -29.73
N HIS A 577 -2.63 -16.14 -28.58
CA HIS A 577 -2.29 -17.58 -28.51
C HIS A 577 -3.53 -18.48 -28.46
N PHE A 578 -4.69 -17.94 -28.07
CA PHE A 578 -5.96 -18.63 -28.01
C PHE A 578 -7.07 -17.79 -28.68
N PRO A 579 -7.10 -17.72 -30.02
CA PRO A 579 -8.01 -16.84 -30.76
C PRO A 579 -9.49 -17.17 -30.61
N GLY A 580 -9.83 -18.37 -30.13
CA GLY A 580 -11.21 -18.77 -29.81
C GLY A 580 -11.73 -18.24 -28.47
N LEU A 581 -10.89 -17.59 -27.66
CA LEU A 581 -11.33 -17.00 -26.40
C LEU A 581 -12.11 -15.70 -26.65
N VAL A 582 -13.30 -15.65 -26.06
CA VAL A 582 -14.15 -14.46 -26.00
C VAL A 582 -14.33 -14.11 -24.51
N PRO A 583 -14.29 -12.82 -24.14
CA PRO A 583 -14.63 -12.40 -22.78
C PRO A 583 -16.05 -12.84 -22.42
N VAL A 584 -16.28 -13.24 -21.17
CA VAL A 584 -17.59 -13.71 -20.70
C VAL A 584 -18.08 -12.79 -19.60
N GLY A 585 -19.30 -12.27 -19.76
CA GLY A 585 -19.98 -11.53 -18.70
C GLY A 585 -19.25 -10.28 -18.22
N LEU A 586 -18.72 -9.46 -19.14
CA LEU A 586 -18.06 -8.20 -18.77
C LEU A 586 -18.99 -7.32 -17.91
N ASP A 587 -18.59 -7.12 -16.66
CA ASP A 587 -19.28 -6.28 -15.69
C ASP A 587 -18.26 -5.40 -14.96
N PHE A 588 -18.37 -4.10 -15.19
CA PHE A 588 -17.52 -3.07 -14.61
C PHE A 588 -18.14 -2.40 -13.36
N SER A 589 -19.22 -2.94 -12.79
CA SER A 589 -19.88 -2.38 -11.60
C SER A 589 -19.22 -2.74 -10.27
N THR A 590 -18.36 -3.75 -10.24
CA THR A 590 -17.75 -4.22 -8.99
C THR A 590 -16.63 -3.29 -8.52
N SER A 591 -16.41 -3.22 -7.20
CA SER A 591 -15.38 -2.35 -6.58
C SER A 591 -13.94 -2.67 -6.97
N ASP A 592 -13.76 -3.79 -7.64
CA ASP A 592 -12.49 -4.47 -7.87
C ASP A 592 -11.94 -4.25 -9.28
N VAL A 593 -12.70 -3.57 -10.14
CA VAL A 593 -12.38 -3.34 -11.55
C VAL A 593 -11.39 -2.19 -11.69
N SER A 594 -10.36 -2.39 -12.51
CA SER A 594 -9.27 -1.44 -12.76
C SER A 594 -8.97 -1.35 -14.26
N ILE A 595 -9.96 -0.97 -15.08
CA ILE A 595 -9.77 -0.81 -16.52
C ILE A 595 -8.95 0.46 -16.85
N ASN A 596 -8.18 0.40 -17.93
CA ASN A 596 -7.43 1.54 -18.49
C ASN A 596 -7.80 1.76 -19.97
N PHE A 597 -7.26 2.81 -20.58
CA PHE A 597 -7.58 3.13 -21.97
C PHE A 597 -7.09 2.05 -22.95
N GLU A 598 -5.94 1.43 -22.69
CA GLU A 598 -5.38 0.38 -23.54
C GLU A 598 -6.30 -0.87 -23.61
N ILE A 599 -6.94 -1.24 -22.50
CA ILE A 599 -8.00 -2.27 -22.49
C ILE A 599 -9.23 -1.84 -23.30
N LEU A 600 -9.65 -0.58 -23.24
CA LEU A 600 -10.78 -0.10 -24.04
C LEU A 600 -10.46 -0.11 -25.54
N LEU A 601 -9.25 0.26 -25.93
CA LEU A 601 -8.77 0.14 -27.32
C LEU A 601 -8.69 -1.33 -27.76
N PHE A 602 -8.25 -2.22 -26.87
CA PHE A 602 -8.23 -3.67 -27.12
C PHE A 602 -9.64 -4.22 -27.34
N LEU A 603 -10.59 -3.89 -26.46
CA LEU A 603 -11.99 -4.30 -26.59
C LEU A 603 -12.64 -3.72 -27.85
N HIS A 604 -12.39 -2.45 -28.16
CA HIS A 604 -12.94 -1.79 -29.34
C HIS A 604 -12.47 -2.46 -30.64
N PHE A 605 -11.22 -2.89 -30.70
CA PHE A 605 -10.67 -3.54 -31.89
C PHE A 605 -11.09 -5.01 -32.02
N HIS A 606 -10.97 -5.80 -30.94
CA HIS A 606 -11.18 -7.26 -31.00
C HIS A 606 -12.60 -7.70 -30.68
N PHE A 607 -13.30 -6.98 -29.81
CA PHE A 607 -14.59 -7.38 -29.24
C PHE A 607 -15.61 -6.23 -29.23
N PRO A 608 -15.87 -5.55 -30.38
CA PRO A 608 -16.77 -4.39 -30.42
C PRO A 608 -18.22 -4.74 -29.99
N SER A 609 -18.65 -6.00 -30.16
CA SER A 609 -19.96 -6.49 -29.70
C SER A 609 -20.10 -6.54 -28.18
N GLU A 610 -19.00 -6.73 -27.46
CA GLU A 610 -18.99 -6.84 -26.00
C GLU A 610 -19.04 -5.47 -25.31
N LEU A 611 -18.73 -4.39 -26.05
CA LEU A 611 -18.94 -3.00 -25.61
C LEU A 611 -20.43 -2.62 -25.75
N THR A 612 -21.26 -3.30 -24.95
CA THR A 612 -22.69 -3.05 -24.85
C THR A 612 -22.98 -1.70 -24.19
N PRO A 613 -24.18 -1.13 -24.37
CA PRO A 613 -24.54 0.13 -23.71
C PRO A 613 -24.41 0.09 -22.19
N HIS A 614 -24.59 -1.09 -21.60
CA HIS A 614 -24.40 -1.29 -20.16
C HIS A 614 -22.93 -1.15 -19.78
N VAL A 615 -22.03 -1.86 -20.48
CA VAL A 615 -20.58 -1.87 -20.24
C VAL A 615 -19.97 -0.49 -20.48
N VAL A 616 -20.34 0.19 -21.58
CA VAL A 616 -19.88 1.55 -21.88
C VAL A 616 -20.30 2.54 -20.80
N ARG A 617 -21.55 2.42 -20.30
CA ARG A 617 -22.03 3.25 -19.20
C ARG A 617 -21.25 3.02 -17.92
N GLN A 618 -20.96 1.77 -17.56
CA GLN A 618 -20.17 1.46 -16.38
C GLN A 618 -18.73 1.98 -16.50
N ALA A 619 -18.08 1.77 -17.66
CA ALA A 619 -16.77 2.34 -17.94
C ALA A 619 -16.79 3.88 -17.80
N THR A 620 -17.80 4.53 -18.36
CA THR A 620 -17.99 5.98 -18.21
C THR A 620 -18.11 6.40 -16.75
N ILE A 621 -18.84 5.64 -15.92
CA ILE A 621 -18.98 5.91 -14.48
C ILE A 621 -17.63 5.77 -13.76
N ILE A 622 -16.83 4.75 -14.09
CA ILE A 622 -15.49 4.56 -13.50
C ILE A 622 -14.63 5.80 -13.75
N PHE A 623 -14.53 6.24 -15.01
CA PHE A 623 -13.72 7.41 -15.39
C PHE A 623 -14.36 8.77 -15.06
N SER A 624 -15.64 8.83 -14.67
CA SER A 624 -16.33 10.06 -14.26
C SER A 624 -16.59 10.16 -12.75
N SER A 625 -16.21 9.14 -11.98
CA SER A 625 -16.32 9.16 -10.52
C SER A 625 -15.62 10.39 -9.97
N ILE A 626 -16.27 11.06 -9.01
CA ILE A 626 -15.81 12.33 -8.40
C ILE A 626 -14.42 12.17 -7.72
N TYR A 627 -13.99 10.92 -7.47
CA TYR A 627 -12.68 10.58 -6.93
C TYR A 627 -11.58 10.36 -8.00
N CYS A 628 -11.93 10.23 -9.29
CA CYS A 628 -11.04 10.03 -10.45
C CYS A 628 -11.03 11.26 -11.37
N GLY A 629 -10.85 12.45 -10.79
CA GLY A 629 -10.85 13.72 -11.52
C GLY A 629 -9.54 14.03 -12.27
N THR A 630 -8.92 13.05 -12.94
CA THR A 630 -7.69 13.31 -13.71
C THR A 630 -7.99 13.69 -15.15
N VAL A 631 -7.10 14.48 -15.77
CA VAL A 631 -7.18 14.82 -17.20
C VAL A 631 -7.25 13.55 -18.06
N SER A 632 -6.48 12.52 -17.70
CA SER A 632 -6.46 11.22 -18.35
C SER A 632 -7.86 10.58 -18.39
N ASP A 633 -8.58 10.58 -17.26
CA ASP A 633 -9.91 9.98 -17.18
C ASP A 633 -10.94 10.78 -17.99
N ALA A 634 -10.85 12.11 -17.98
CA ALA A 634 -11.70 12.97 -18.80
C ALA A 634 -11.52 12.71 -20.31
N ILE A 635 -10.28 12.46 -20.75
CA ILE A 635 -9.97 12.09 -22.14
C ILE A 635 -10.65 10.77 -22.51
N VAL A 636 -10.60 9.76 -21.63
CA VAL A 636 -11.25 8.46 -21.86
C VAL A 636 -12.78 8.60 -21.93
N VAL A 637 -13.38 9.39 -21.03
CA VAL A 637 -14.82 9.69 -21.08
C VAL A 637 -15.19 10.34 -22.41
N GLN A 638 -14.41 11.31 -22.88
CA GLN A 638 -14.66 11.96 -24.16
C GLN A 638 -14.57 10.97 -25.33
N TRP A 639 -13.56 10.10 -25.33
CA TRP A 639 -13.40 9.06 -26.35
C TRP A 639 -14.58 8.09 -26.39
N LEU A 640 -15.07 7.65 -25.22
CA LEU A 640 -16.26 6.80 -25.12
C LEU A 640 -17.51 7.50 -25.67
N LYS A 641 -17.67 8.80 -25.42
CA LYS A 641 -18.81 9.58 -25.90
C LYS A 641 -18.83 9.73 -27.42
N GLU A 642 -17.67 9.89 -28.03
CA GLU A 642 -17.52 10.05 -29.48
C GLU A 642 -17.69 8.74 -30.24
N ASN A 643 -17.17 7.62 -29.71
CA ASN A 643 -17.26 6.31 -30.35
C ASN A 643 -18.59 5.57 -30.07
N TYR A 644 -19.26 5.87 -28.95
CA TYR A 644 -20.49 5.21 -28.52
C TYR A 644 -21.60 6.22 -28.13
N PRO A 645 -22.05 7.09 -29.05
CA PRO A 645 -22.97 8.19 -28.75
C PRO A 645 -24.35 7.73 -28.28
N ASP A 646 -24.89 6.66 -28.88
CA ASP A 646 -26.24 6.13 -28.58
C ASP A 646 -26.35 5.39 -27.24
N GLN A 647 -25.22 5.21 -26.56
CA GLN A 647 -25.08 4.35 -25.39
C GLN A 647 -24.92 5.12 -24.08
N GLN A 648 -25.08 6.45 -24.12
CA GLN A 648 -24.94 7.32 -22.96
C GLN A 648 -26.18 7.30 -22.05
N PRO A 649 -26.02 7.56 -20.74
CA PRO A 649 -27.17 7.78 -19.88
C PRO A 649 -27.96 8.98 -20.41
N ARG A 650 -29.26 8.79 -20.73
CA ARG A 650 -30.17 9.92 -20.92
C ARG A 650 -30.06 10.81 -19.69
N ASP A 651 -29.58 12.03 -19.87
CA ASP A 651 -29.59 13.03 -18.82
C ASP A 651 -31.01 13.06 -18.26
N ARG A 652 -31.15 12.74 -16.97
CA ARG A 652 -32.41 13.04 -16.27
C ARG A 652 -32.55 14.55 -16.36
N GLU A 653 -33.42 15.00 -17.26
CA GLU A 653 -33.95 16.35 -17.30
C GLU A 653 -34.29 16.72 -15.85
N ARG A 654 -33.51 17.65 -15.29
CA ARG A 654 -33.83 18.27 -14.00
C ARG A 654 -35.03 19.18 -14.25
N GLY A 655 -36.22 18.61 -14.14
CA GLY A 655 -37.47 19.33 -13.89
C GLY A 655 -37.55 19.79 -12.44
#